data_AF-A0A4S4KIA7-F1
#
_entry.id   AF-A0A4S4KIA7-F1
#
_cell.length_a   1.000
_cell.length_b   1.000
_cell.length_c   1.000
_cell.angle_alpha   90.00
_cell.angle_beta   90.00
_cell.angle_gamma   90.00
#
_symmetry.space_group_name_H-M   'P 1'
#
loop_
_entity.id
_entity.type
_entity.pdbx_description
1 polymer ?
#
loop_
_entity_poly.entity_id
_entity_poly.type
_entity_poly.pdbx_seq_one_letter_code
_entity_poly.pdbx_strand_id
1 'polypeptide(L)'
;MQSLLRWGIENSNDGGTTQGPQEPHRKLDPEVIDMILGKPDSELMKEALAIAVDEKCEEEERLQALDNFEMLVEHIDNANDLVKMKMWEPLQGLLTSSSSSDEIKRQTLWIIGTALQNNPAAQISYLALSPVEDLVAFLSPSVRSAKTRSKAVYALSGLLKHCAPAVQQFGDADGWNKLKAALEDSDIAVRRKSAFLLNSLLIPTTEPVPRPVPNPPAPSGSPSGDTSVTLHPSAPHPTQEPEASGPVHPNSHSSMLSDPSSVSTSGLAARALEKQGLLQALINALVSPVPYGPDGESDEDAEFEEKILKFSVLQTYIMACRGSLSAEQKKALSTYIGQQSDSPVFSQGHMRGLVPIFYEVVHRLRKGITAEVRHGPKEVDVLKWMGRTALELIGKAGLGYSFDPLVEETNNAYGRALKQLLPAQFSLDAARMVIPYVEKLGSSNFRRHIAEIFPDRAIQHLRQIVDIMDVNSKAIFYEKKTALEKGDAAVSQQVDEGKDLLSLLLRANINVAEEDRLPEAELVAQLSSLVFAATDTTSNALSRILHLLALNQDVQQKLRAEISEARNGEDLTFDQLMNLPFLDAVCRESLRLFAPVTFVSRETRQDTVMPLSEPIHGKDGNLVHQIVVPKDTTIIVGIRGCNHSKAIWGEDVLEWKPERWLSSLPESVSNAKVPGVYANLMTFLGGGRSCIGFKFSQLEMKVALSVLLDSFKFSLSNKDIVWNLAGVSYPTVGAVSDEPSLPLKVEAIAGKMNEA
;
A
#
# COMPACT_ATOMS: atom_id res chain seq x y z
N MET A 1 17.12 -6.93 40.92
CA MET A 1 16.16 -7.73 41.72
C MET A 1 16.07 -7.29 43.19
N GLN A 2 17.19 -7.02 43.88
CA GLN A 2 17.17 -6.59 45.30
C GLN A 2 16.50 -5.23 45.57
N SER A 3 16.54 -4.29 44.63
CA SER A 3 15.91 -2.97 44.74
C SER A 3 14.38 -3.01 44.63
N LEU A 4 13.84 -3.85 43.74
CA LEU A 4 12.40 -4.11 43.60
C LEU A 4 11.83 -4.83 44.82
N LEU A 5 12.58 -5.77 45.40
CA LEU A 5 12.24 -6.42 46.66
C LEU A 5 12.19 -5.43 47.82
N ARG A 6 13.14 -4.50 47.89
CA ARG A 6 13.17 -3.46 48.95
C ARG A 6 12.00 -2.48 48.82
N TRP A 7 11.69 -2.03 47.60
CA TRP A 7 10.53 -1.17 47.33
C TRP A 7 9.19 -1.86 47.64
N GLY A 8 9.06 -3.15 47.30
CA GLY A 8 7.88 -3.95 47.60
C GLY A 8 7.65 -4.14 49.10
N ILE A 9 8.71 -4.29 49.89
CA ILE A 9 8.63 -4.40 51.36
C ILE A 9 8.29 -3.04 52.00
N GLU A 10 8.86 -1.95 51.50
CA GLU A 10 8.63 -0.60 52.04
C GLU A 10 7.23 -0.04 51.74
N ASN A 11 6.56 -0.52 50.69
CA ASN A 11 5.25 -0.01 50.24
C ASN A 11 4.09 -1.00 50.45
N SER A 12 4.34 -2.15 51.08
CA SER A 12 3.29 -3.07 51.49
C SER A 12 2.92 -2.80 52.95
N ASN A 13 1.95 -1.94 53.17
CA ASN A 13 1.28 -1.85 54.47
C ASN A 13 -0.22 -1.87 54.26
N ASP A 14 -0.89 -2.92 54.73
CA ASP A 14 -2.23 -2.79 55.29
C ASP A 14 -2.57 -3.99 56.20
N GLY A 15 -3.19 -3.67 57.34
CA GLY A 15 -4.03 -4.62 58.08
C GLY A 15 -3.32 -5.52 59.09
N GLY A 16 -3.44 -5.16 60.37
CA GLY A 16 -2.85 -5.91 61.49
C GLY A 16 -3.25 -7.39 61.55
N THR A 17 -2.23 -8.25 61.69
CA THR A 17 -2.28 -9.50 62.45
C THR A 17 -0.89 -9.76 63.01
N THR A 18 -0.82 -9.97 64.33
CA THR A 18 0.39 -10.33 65.07
C THR A 18 1.00 -11.64 64.53
N GLN A 19 2.18 -11.58 63.92
CA GLN A 19 3.00 -12.76 63.62
C GLN A 19 4.09 -12.94 64.70
N GLY A 20 4.15 -14.15 65.27
CA GLY A 20 5.16 -14.58 66.24
C GLY A 20 6.58 -14.67 65.63
N PRO A 21 7.59 -15.09 66.41
CA PRO A 21 8.98 -15.02 65.98
C PRO A 21 9.21 -15.90 64.74
N GLN A 22 9.66 -15.29 63.64
CA GLN A 22 10.03 -16.01 62.41
C GLN A 22 11.23 -16.92 62.69
N GLU A 23 11.08 -18.21 62.42
CA GLU A 23 12.19 -19.16 62.38
C GLU A 23 13.20 -18.77 61.29
N PRO A 24 14.51 -18.97 61.50
CA PRO A 24 15.53 -18.61 60.53
C PRO A 24 15.37 -19.46 59.26
N HIS A 25 15.14 -18.80 58.12
CA HIS A 25 15.09 -19.44 56.81
C HIS A 25 16.35 -20.27 56.56
N ARG A 26 16.17 -21.60 56.46
CA ARG A 26 17.22 -22.56 56.12
C ARG A 26 17.70 -22.24 54.69
N LYS A 27 18.94 -21.77 54.53
CA LYS A 27 19.57 -21.63 53.20
C LYS A 27 19.60 -23.02 52.55
N LEU A 28 18.96 -23.13 51.39
CA LEU A 28 19.01 -24.34 50.56
C LEU A 28 20.45 -24.57 50.08
N ASP A 29 20.85 -25.83 50.02
CA ASP A 29 22.18 -26.28 49.61
C ASP A 29 22.41 -25.94 48.11
N PRO A 30 23.49 -25.23 47.73
CA PRO A 30 23.79 -24.89 46.34
C PRO A 30 23.80 -26.08 45.38
N GLU A 31 24.26 -27.25 45.83
CA GLU A 31 24.29 -28.45 44.98
C GLU A 31 22.88 -28.94 44.61
N VAL A 32 21.90 -28.72 45.49
CA VAL A 32 20.49 -29.07 45.23
C VAL A 32 19.83 -28.04 44.30
N ILE A 33 20.27 -26.78 44.35
CA ILE A 33 19.80 -25.73 43.43
C ILE A 33 20.33 -26.01 42.01
N ASP A 34 21.61 -26.37 41.87
CA ASP A 34 22.23 -26.71 40.59
C ASP A 34 21.65 -28.00 39.99
N MET A 35 21.27 -28.98 40.84
CA MET A 35 20.61 -30.21 40.39
C MET A 35 19.16 -29.98 39.91
N ILE A 36 18.50 -28.90 40.35
CA ILE A 36 17.12 -28.56 39.97
C ILE A 36 17.08 -27.56 38.80
N LEU A 37 18.01 -26.60 38.75
CA LEU A 37 18.01 -25.49 37.78
C LEU A 37 19.06 -25.64 36.66
N GLY A 38 19.99 -26.58 36.77
CA GLY A 38 21.13 -26.72 35.87
C GLY A 38 22.28 -25.75 36.18
N LYS A 39 23.36 -25.83 35.40
CA LYS A 39 24.49 -24.91 35.51
C LYS A 39 24.07 -23.48 35.13
N PRO A 40 24.65 -22.43 35.74
CA PRO A 40 24.41 -21.05 35.32
C PRO A 40 24.87 -20.81 33.88
N ASP A 41 24.10 -20.03 33.12
CA ASP A 41 24.43 -19.66 31.73
C ASP A 41 25.85 -19.12 31.57
N SER A 42 26.33 -18.31 32.52
CA SER A 42 27.70 -17.77 32.49
C SER A 42 28.80 -18.83 32.56
N GLU A 43 28.54 -20.00 33.14
CA GLU A 43 29.48 -21.13 33.14
C GLU A 43 29.35 -21.92 31.84
N LEU A 44 28.13 -22.17 31.38
CA LEU A 44 27.88 -22.83 30.10
C LEU A 44 28.51 -22.06 28.93
N MET A 45 28.42 -20.74 28.93
CA MET A 45 29.08 -19.87 27.93
C MET A 45 30.61 -19.99 27.98
N LYS A 46 31.21 -20.09 29.18
CA LYS A 46 32.67 -20.27 29.31
C LYS A 46 33.12 -21.63 28.80
N GLU A 47 32.38 -22.69 29.15
CA GLU A 47 32.66 -24.05 28.70
C GLU A 47 32.56 -24.15 27.17
N ALA A 48 31.47 -23.63 26.60
CA ALA A 48 31.26 -23.61 25.16
C ALA A 48 32.36 -22.82 24.42
N LEU A 49 32.71 -21.62 24.89
CA LEU A 49 33.75 -20.82 24.23
C LEU A 49 35.13 -21.47 24.36
N ALA A 50 35.44 -22.09 25.51
CA ALA A 50 36.71 -22.81 25.70
C ALA A 50 36.88 -23.97 24.71
N ILE A 51 35.80 -24.74 24.47
CA ILE A 51 35.78 -25.81 23.47
C ILE A 51 35.93 -25.20 22.06
N ALA A 52 35.20 -24.13 21.75
CA ALA A 52 35.21 -23.52 20.42
C ALA A 52 36.60 -23.00 20.00
N VAL A 53 37.40 -22.48 20.94
CA VAL A 53 38.75 -21.95 20.68
C VAL A 53 39.86 -23.01 20.76
N ASP A 54 39.60 -24.19 21.33
CA ASP A 54 40.61 -25.25 21.41
C ASP A 54 40.77 -25.95 20.05
N GLU A 55 41.89 -25.69 19.38
CA GLU A 55 42.23 -26.30 18.10
C GLU A 55 42.49 -27.81 18.19
N LYS A 56 42.57 -28.38 19.40
CA LYS A 56 42.69 -29.83 19.61
C LYS A 56 41.35 -30.55 19.59
N CYS A 57 40.24 -29.83 19.77
CA CYS A 57 38.90 -30.38 19.65
C CYS A 57 38.54 -30.60 18.17
N GLU A 58 37.75 -31.64 17.91
CA GLU A 58 37.24 -31.93 16.57
C GLU A 58 36.35 -30.78 16.07
N GLU A 59 36.35 -30.53 14.77
CA GLU A 59 35.60 -29.39 14.18
C GLU A 59 34.10 -29.44 14.51
N GLU A 60 33.49 -30.63 14.48
CA GLU A 60 32.08 -30.83 14.83
C GLU A 60 31.79 -30.49 16.30
N GLU A 61 32.69 -30.84 17.22
CA GLU A 61 32.58 -30.51 18.64
C GLU A 61 32.67 -28.99 18.87
N ARG A 62 33.58 -28.33 18.15
CA ARG A 62 33.73 -26.87 18.18
C ARG A 62 32.50 -26.15 17.63
N LEU A 63 31.88 -26.67 16.57
CA LEU A 63 30.66 -26.12 16.00
C LEU A 63 29.45 -26.30 16.93
N GLN A 64 29.28 -27.48 17.51
CA GLN A 64 28.22 -27.72 18.49
C GLN A 64 28.36 -26.81 19.72
N ALA A 65 29.60 -26.56 20.17
CA ALA A 65 29.87 -25.59 21.21
C ALA A 65 29.48 -24.16 20.81
N LEU A 66 29.79 -23.73 19.59
CA LEU A 66 29.37 -22.41 19.09
C LEU A 66 27.84 -22.30 18.94
N ASP A 67 27.15 -23.35 18.53
CA ASP A 67 25.67 -23.38 18.49
C ASP A 67 25.07 -23.24 19.90
N ASN A 68 25.62 -23.96 20.88
CA ASN A 68 25.20 -23.83 22.27
C ASN A 68 25.46 -22.43 22.82
N PHE A 69 26.58 -21.82 22.45
CA PHE A 69 26.92 -20.46 22.84
C PHE A 69 25.95 -19.44 22.24
N GLU A 70 25.55 -19.63 20.97
CA GLU A 70 24.61 -18.75 20.29
C GLU A 70 23.25 -18.69 20.99
N MET A 71 22.68 -19.85 21.33
CA MET A 71 21.41 -19.94 22.08
C MET A 71 21.45 -19.19 23.41
N LEU A 72 22.58 -19.25 24.13
CA LEU A 72 22.73 -18.57 25.41
C LEU A 72 22.81 -17.05 25.26
N VAL A 73 23.41 -16.57 24.17
CA VAL A 73 23.63 -15.15 23.89
C VAL A 73 22.40 -14.45 23.31
N GLU A 74 21.36 -15.20 22.91
CA GLU A 74 20.03 -14.63 22.61
C GLU A 74 19.43 -13.86 23.80
N HIS A 75 19.77 -14.26 25.04
CA HIS A 75 19.35 -13.53 26.22
C HIS A 75 20.20 -12.27 26.41
N ILE A 76 19.56 -11.09 26.41
CA ILE A 76 20.24 -9.79 26.40
C ILE A 76 21.21 -9.60 27.60
N ASP A 77 20.88 -10.16 28.76
CA ASP A 77 21.75 -10.10 29.94
C ASP A 77 23.04 -10.91 29.74
N ASN A 78 22.95 -12.08 29.08
CA ASN A 78 24.10 -12.93 28.77
C ASN A 78 25.01 -12.25 27.73
N ALA A 79 24.42 -11.62 26.70
CA ALA A 79 25.15 -10.81 25.74
C ALA A 79 25.88 -9.62 26.39
N ASN A 80 25.26 -8.97 27.39
CA ASN A 80 25.88 -7.89 28.15
C ASN A 80 27.04 -8.38 29.04
N ASP A 81 27.00 -9.63 29.50
CA ASP A 81 28.05 -10.19 30.35
C ASP A 81 29.29 -10.65 29.57
N LEU A 82 29.25 -10.68 28.22
CA LEU A 82 30.41 -10.99 27.36
C LEU A 82 31.63 -10.09 27.68
N VAL A 83 31.40 -8.81 28.00
CA VAL A 83 32.47 -7.88 28.38
C VAL A 83 33.09 -8.23 29.74
N LYS A 84 32.26 -8.60 30.72
CA LYS A 84 32.71 -8.97 32.07
C LYS A 84 33.48 -10.29 32.04
N MET A 85 33.05 -11.19 31.16
CA MET A 85 33.66 -12.51 30.97
C MET A 85 34.83 -12.51 29.97
N LYS A 86 35.16 -11.37 29.35
CA LYS A 86 36.26 -11.22 28.37
C LYS A 86 36.14 -12.16 27.17
N MET A 87 34.93 -12.27 26.63
CA MET A 87 34.59 -13.22 25.57
C MET A 87 34.63 -12.60 24.17
N TRP A 88 34.70 -11.27 24.04
CA TRP A 88 34.74 -10.59 22.75
C TRP A 88 36.05 -10.86 21.98
N GLU A 89 37.19 -10.81 22.64
CA GLU A 89 38.49 -11.03 22.00
C GLU A 89 38.66 -12.47 21.48
N PRO A 90 38.29 -13.52 22.23
CA PRO A 90 38.27 -14.88 21.68
C PRO A 90 37.34 -15.05 20.48
N LEU A 91 36.14 -14.46 20.51
CA LEU A 91 35.19 -14.51 19.39
C LEU A 91 35.75 -13.79 18.14
N GLN A 92 36.38 -12.62 18.29
CA GLN A 92 37.03 -11.94 17.17
C GLN A 92 38.28 -12.71 16.67
N GLY A 93 38.97 -13.40 17.57
CA GLY A 93 40.07 -14.30 17.23
C GLY A 93 39.64 -15.44 16.29
N LEU A 94 38.46 -16.02 16.51
CA LEU A 94 37.89 -17.05 15.61
C LEU A 94 37.59 -16.52 14.20
N LEU A 95 37.24 -15.23 14.05
CA LEU A 95 37.03 -14.62 12.74
C LEU A 95 38.33 -14.41 11.97
N THR A 96 39.36 -13.93 12.66
CA THR A 96 40.63 -13.49 12.07
C THR A 96 41.65 -14.62 11.93
N SER A 97 41.51 -15.70 12.69
CA SER A 97 42.43 -16.84 12.63
C SER A 97 42.43 -17.54 11.27
N SER A 98 43.62 -17.89 10.79
CA SER A 98 43.81 -18.71 9.60
C SER A 98 43.49 -20.19 9.82
N SER A 99 43.50 -20.66 11.08
CA SER A 99 43.16 -22.04 11.47
C SER A 99 41.65 -22.29 11.57
N SER A 100 40.83 -21.23 11.58
CA SER A 100 39.37 -21.36 11.66
C SER A 100 38.75 -21.60 10.28
N SER A 101 37.91 -22.64 10.19
CA SER A 101 37.19 -22.97 8.96
C SER A 101 36.13 -21.93 8.61
N ASP A 102 35.62 -21.96 7.37
CA ASP A 102 34.53 -21.07 6.94
C ASP A 102 33.27 -21.27 7.79
N GLU A 103 33.03 -22.49 8.26
CA GLU A 103 31.88 -22.86 9.07
C GLU A 103 31.98 -22.30 10.50
N ILE A 104 33.16 -22.40 11.12
CA ILE A 104 33.46 -21.76 12.41
C ILE A 104 33.29 -20.24 12.32
N LYS A 105 33.83 -19.63 11.25
CA LYS A 105 33.70 -18.18 11.02
C LYS A 105 32.24 -17.78 10.81
N ARG A 106 31.47 -18.56 10.05
CA ARG A 106 30.05 -18.34 9.81
C ARG A 106 29.24 -18.39 11.11
N GLN A 107 29.49 -19.38 11.97
CA GLN A 107 28.79 -19.50 13.25
C GLN A 107 29.20 -18.39 14.23
N THR A 108 30.48 -18.01 14.23
CA THR A 108 30.98 -16.88 15.03
C THR A 108 30.33 -15.55 14.60
N LEU A 109 30.19 -15.30 13.29
CA LEU A 109 29.45 -14.13 12.77
C LEU A 109 27.99 -14.12 13.20
N TRP A 110 27.36 -15.29 13.32
CA TRP A 110 25.99 -15.41 13.84
C TRP A 110 25.94 -14.98 15.30
N ILE A 111 26.76 -15.58 16.17
CA ILE A 111 26.85 -15.24 17.60
C ILE A 111 27.04 -13.72 17.79
N ILE A 112 28.00 -13.14 17.08
CA ILE A 112 28.29 -11.70 17.15
C ILE A 112 27.06 -10.89 16.72
N GLY A 113 26.41 -11.25 15.60
CA GLY A 113 25.20 -10.56 15.16
C GLY A 113 24.05 -10.63 16.17
N THR A 114 23.82 -11.80 16.77
CA THR A 114 22.78 -12.02 17.78
C THR A 114 23.06 -11.20 19.04
N ALA A 115 24.31 -11.21 19.54
CA ALA A 115 24.71 -10.45 20.73
C ALA A 115 24.50 -8.93 20.59
N LEU A 116 24.73 -8.39 19.40
CA LEU A 116 24.70 -6.95 19.11
C LEU A 116 23.30 -6.44 18.77
N GLN A 117 22.38 -7.31 18.38
CA GLN A 117 21.10 -6.93 17.80
C GLN A 117 20.25 -6.09 18.78
N ASN A 118 20.04 -4.81 18.42
CA ASN A 118 19.32 -3.83 19.25
C ASN A 118 19.88 -3.73 20.70
N ASN A 119 21.19 -3.97 20.89
CA ASN A 119 21.84 -3.97 22.21
C ASN A 119 22.99 -2.94 22.28
N PRO A 120 22.73 -1.68 22.69
CA PRO A 120 23.75 -0.62 22.74
C PRO A 120 24.97 -0.95 23.61
N ALA A 121 24.78 -1.60 24.77
CA ALA A 121 25.89 -1.96 25.64
C ALA A 121 26.85 -2.95 24.96
N ALA A 122 26.31 -4.00 24.33
CA ALA A 122 27.10 -4.95 23.56
C ALA A 122 27.77 -4.27 22.35
N GLN A 123 27.03 -3.46 21.59
CA GLN A 123 27.55 -2.70 20.44
C GLN A 123 28.78 -1.86 20.79
N ILE A 124 28.70 -1.05 21.85
CA ILE A 124 29.81 -0.20 22.28
C ILE A 124 30.98 -1.03 22.79
N SER A 125 30.71 -2.09 23.57
CA SER A 125 31.77 -2.94 24.10
C SER A 125 32.55 -3.68 23.00
N TYR A 126 31.87 -4.15 21.96
CA TYR A 126 32.50 -4.81 20.83
C TYR A 126 33.20 -3.83 19.89
N LEU A 127 32.60 -2.65 19.65
CA LEU A 127 33.20 -1.60 18.83
C LEU A 127 34.56 -1.11 19.37
N ALA A 128 34.79 -1.21 20.68
CA ALA A 128 36.06 -0.87 21.32
C ALA A 128 37.24 -1.74 20.83
N LEU A 129 36.97 -2.89 20.20
CA LEU A 129 37.99 -3.76 19.58
C LEU A 129 38.27 -3.43 18.10
N SER A 130 37.68 -2.34 17.57
CA SER A 130 37.77 -1.95 16.15
C SER A 130 37.39 -3.08 15.15
N PRO A 131 36.27 -3.81 15.36
CA PRO A 131 35.94 -5.01 14.59
C PRO A 131 35.46 -4.73 13.15
N VAL A 132 35.24 -3.47 12.80
CA VAL A 132 34.55 -3.09 11.57
C VAL A 132 35.34 -3.49 10.32
N GLU A 133 36.66 -3.33 10.32
CA GLU A 133 37.52 -3.74 9.19
C GLU A 133 37.43 -5.25 8.94
N ASP A 134 37.45 -6.06 10.01
CA ASP A 134 37.34 -7.51 9.94
C ASP A 134 35.97 -7.93 9.38
N LEU A 135 34.88 -7.36 9.90
CA LEU A 135 33.52 -7.68 9.45
C LEU A 135 33.28 -7.27 7.98
N VAL A 136 33.80 -6.10 7.59
CA VAL A 136 33.67 -5.56 6.24
C VAL A 136 34.50 -6.38 5.25
N ALA A 137 35.63 -6.98 5.66
CA ALA A 137 36.42 -7.88 4.81
C ALA A 137 35.60 -9.09 4.31
N PHE A 138 34.65 -9.59 5.11
CA PHE A 138 33.78 -10.71 4.71
C PHE A 138 32.75 -10.36 3.63
N LEU A 139 32.50 -9.09 3.32
CA LEU A 139 31.63 -8.67 2.22
C LEU A 139 32.32 -8.76 0.85
N SER A 140 33.64 -8.96 0.82
CA SER A 140 34.39 -9.06 -0.43
C SER A 140 34.02 -10.33 -1.21
N PRO A 141 33.92 -10.26 -2.55
CA PRO A 141 33.74 -11.44 -3.40
C PRO A 141 34.84 -12.51 -3.25
N SER A 142 35.98 -12.16 -2.66
CA SER A 142 37.05 -13.12 -2.32
C SER A 142 36.62 -14.18 -1.31
N VAL A 143 35.59 -13.90 -0.49
CA VAL A 143 34.94 -14.91 0.35
C VAL A 143 33.97 -15.70 -0.52
N ARG A 144 34.30 -16.96 -0.84
CA ARG A 144 33.51 -17.78 -1.77
C ARG A 144 32.11 -18.13 -1.26
N SER A 145 31.98 -18.35 0.04
CA SER A 145 30.73 -18.78 0.68
C SER A 145 29.72 -17.63 0.80
N ALA A 146 28.65 -17.69 0.01
CA ALA A 146 27.55 -16.73 0.11
C ALA A 146 26.86 -16.77 1.48
N LYS A 147 26.79 -17.94 2.13
CA LYS A 147 26.27 -18.09 3.49
C LYS A 147 27.10 -17.29 4.50
N THR A 148 28.43 -17.30 4.37
CA THR A 148 29.34 -16.51 5.21
C THR A 148 29.18 -15.02 4.97
N ARG A 149 29.14 -14.58 3.69
CA ARG A 149 28.87 -13.16 3.36
C ARG A 149 27.52 -12.69 3.92
N SER A 150 26.49 -13.52 3.81
CA SER A 150 25.14 -13.28 4.34
C SER A 150 25.11 -13.13 5.87
N LYS A 151 25.92 -13.91 6.60
CA LYS A 151 26.08 -13.78 8.06
C LYS A 151 26.94 -12.58 8.45
N ALA A 152 27.90 -12.18 7.62
CA ALA A 152 28.63 -10.92 7.83
C ALA A 152 27.72 -9.69 7.72
N VAL A 153 26.80 -9.66 6.74
CA VAL A 153 25.77 -8.61 6.66
C VAL A 153 24.88 -8.59 7.89
N TYR A 154 24.54 -9.77 8.45
CA TYR A 154 23.77 -9.86 9.70
C TYR A 154 24.54 -9.30 10.90
N ALA A 155 25.81 -9.65 11.06
CA ALA A 155 26.67 -9.11 12.12
C ALA A 155 26.82 -7.58 12.01
N LEU A 156 27.06 -7.07 10.79
CA LEU A 156 27.10 -5.64 10.52
C LEU A 156 25.75 -4.97 10.80
N SER A 157 24.63 -5.62 10.49
CA SER A 157 23.31 -5.09 10.84
C SER A 157 23.09 -5.00 12.35
N GLY A 158 23.58 -5.98 13.11
CA GLY A 158 23.58 -5.93 14.58
C GLY A 158 24.43 -4.79 15.11
N LEU A 159 25.61 -4.56 14.54
CA LEU A 159 26.55 -3.52 14.99
C LEU A 159 26.15 -2.09 14.62
N LEU A 160 25.65 -1.87 13.41
CA LEU A 160 25.50 -0.53 12.82
C LEU A 160 24.15 0.13 13.15
N LYS A 161 23.10 -0.67 13.32
CA LYS A 161 21.75 -0.15 13.52
C LYS A 161 21.67 0.61 14.84
N HIS A 162 21.17 1.85 14.77
CA HIS A 162 21.08 2.76 15.92
C HIS A 162 22.44 3.03 16.62
N CYS A 163 23.57 2.90 15.90
CA CYS A 163 24.91 3.16 16.43
C CYS A 163 25.73 4.03 15.46
N ALA A 164 25.63 5.35 15.61
CA ALA A 164 26.32 6.31 14.75
C ALA A 164 27.85 6.19 14.77
N PRO A 165 28.53 5.95 15.93
CA PRO A 165 29.97 5.71 15.94
C PRO A 165 30.40 4.49 15.10
N ALA A 166 29.62 3.41 15.13
CA ALA A 166 29.90 2.24 14.30
C ALA A 166 29.70 2.55 12.81
N VAL A 167 28.67 3.33 12.44
CA VAL A 167 28.46 3.78 11.05
C VAL A 167 29.57 4.70 10.55
N GLN A 168 30.19 5.50 11.44
CA GLN A 168 31.38 6.30 11.10
C GLN A 168 32.58 5.41 10.80
N GLN A 169 32.94 4.48 11.71
CA GLN A 169 34.02 3.51 11.47
C GLN A 169 33.76 2.67 10.22
N PHE A 170 32.51 2.33 9.93
CA PHE A 170 32.12 1.63 8.71
C PHE A 170 32.41 2.44 7.46
N GLY A 171 32.20 3.76 7.50
CA GLY A 171 32.60 4.65 6.42
C GLY A 171 34.11 4.72 6.23
N ASP A 172 34.87 4.79 7.33
CA ASP A 172 36.33 4.88 7.32
C ASP A 172 36.99 3.59 6.82
N ALA A 173 36.37 2.43 7.09
CA ALA A 173 36.82 1.10 6.67
C ALA A 173 36.40 0.71 5.23
N ASP A 174 36.08 1.68 4.37
CA ASP A 174 35.57 1.46 3.00
C ASP A 174 34.28 0.62 2.92
N GLY A 175 33.50 0.58 4.02
CA GLY A 175 32.32 -0.27 4.15
C GLY A 175 31.22 0.05 3.15
N TRP A 176 31.03 1.33 2.79
CA TRP A 176 30.01 1.75 1.83
C TRP A 176 30.26 1.20 0.41
N ASN A 177 31.52 1.14 -0.03
CA ASN A 177 31.87 0.56 -1.33
C ASN A 177 31.71 -0.96 -1.32
N LYS A 178 32.07 -1.62 -0.22
CA LYS A 178 31.85 -3.08 -0.09
C LYS A 178 30.36 -3.42 0.03
N LEU A 179 29.55 -2.60 0.70
CA LEU A 179 28.10 -2.75 0.73
C LEU A 179 27.47 -2.51 -0.65
N LYS A 180 28.00 -1.56 -1.42
CA LYS A 180 27.60 -1.37 -2.82
C LYS A 180 27.86 -2.63 -3.65
N ALA A 181 29.04 -3.24 -3.52
CA ALA A 181 29.33 -4.52 -4.18
C ALA A 181 28.38 -5.64 -3.71
N ALA A 182 28.05 -5.69 -2.41
CA ALA A 182 27.12 -6.68 -1.86
C ALA A 182 25.66 -6.50 -2.33
N LEU A 183 25.24 -5.29 -2.74
CA LEU A 183 23.94 -5.05 -3.40
C LEU A 183 23.87 -5.63 -4.82
N GLU A 184 25.02 -5.94 -5.42
CA GLU A 184 25.19 -6.52 -6.75
C GLU A 184 25.78 -7.95 -6.67
N ASP A 185 25.74 -8.57 -5.48
CA ASP A 185 26.28 -9.91 -5.24
C ASP A 185 25.59 -10.97 -6.13
N SER A 186 26.31 -12.01 -6.53
CA SER A 186 25.75 -13.13 -7.29
C SER A 186 24.65 -13.89 -6.52
N ASP A 187 24.65 -13.81 -5.19
CA ASP A 187 23.69 -14.48 -4.31
C ASP A 187 22.58 -13.52 -3.83
N ILE A 188 21.33 -13.91 -4.06
CA ILE A 188 20.16 -13.08 -3.76
C ILE A 188 19.96 -12.84 -2.26
N ALA A 189 20.35 -13.78 -1.39
CA ALA A 189 20.20 -13.61 0.06
C ALA A 189 21.16 -12.53 0.58
N VAL A 190 22.36 -12.41 -0.01
CA VAL A 190 23.31 -11.33 0.30
C VAL A 190 22.75 -9.98 -0.16
N ARG A 191 22.21 -9.90 -1.37
CA ARG A 191 21.60 -8.66 -1.91
C ARG A 191 20.44 -8.17 -1.06
N ARG A 192 19.50 -9.05 -0.70
CA ARG A 192 18.33 -8.73 0.12
C ARG A 192 18.70 -8.21 1.50
N LYS A 193 19.62 -8.90 2.19
CA LYS A 193 20.09 -8.47 3.52
C LYS A 193 20.85 -7.15 3.46
N SER A 194 21.62 -6.92 2.39
CA SER A 194 22.33 -5.65 2.17
C SER A 194 21.36 -4.49 1.95
N ALA A 195 20.30 -4.70 1.16
CA ALA A 195 19.24 -3.72 0.97
C ALA A 195 18.47 -3.43 2.27
N PHE A 196 18.17 -4.47 3.06
CA PHE A 196 17.53 -4.34 4.37
C PHE A 196 18.39 -3.54 5.37
N LEU A 197 19.69 -3.84 5.43
CA LEU A 197 20.65 -3.10 6.25
C LEU A 197 20.66 -1.63 5.86
N LEU A 198 20.80 -1.33 4.57
CA LEU A 198 20.84 0.04 4.07
C LEU A 198 19.55 0.81 4.40
N ASN A 199 18.38 0.18 4.23
CA ASN A 199 17.11 0.78 4.61
C ASN A 199 17.05 1.08 6.11
N SER A 200 17.48 0.13 6.94
CA SER A 200 17.49 0.27 8.41
C SER A 200 18.36 1.43 8.88
N LEU A 201 19.47 1.70 8.18
CA LEU A 201 20.33 2.84 8.50
C LEU A 201 19.74 4.19 8.07
N LEU A 202 18.88 4.22 7.03
CA LEU A 202 18.24 5.42 6.51
C LEU A 202 17.03 5.89 7.31
N ILE A 203 16.38 5.01 8.07
CA ILE A 203 15.22 5.35 8.90
C ILE A 203 15.66 6.34 10.00
N PRO A 204 15.12 7.58 10.05
CA PRO A 204 15.47 8.54 11.08
C PRO A 204 15.06 8.04 12.47
N THR A 205 15.97 8.13 13.45
CA THR A 205 15.72 7.79 14.86
C THR A 205 15.27 9.00 15.69
N THR A 206 15.39 10.21 15.14
CA THR A 206 14.99 11.48 15.76
C THR A 206 14.23 12.35 14.75
N GLU A 207 13.29 13.17 15.22
CA GLU A 207 12.48 14.04 14.35
C GLU A 207 13.37 15.00 13.52
N PRO A 208 13.01 15.28 12.25
CA PRO A 208 13.79 16.18 11.41
C PRO A 208 13.72 17.62 11.92
N VAL A 209 14.87 18.17 12.32
CA VAL A 209 15.04 19.57 12.72
C VAL A 209 14.61 20.51 11.57
N PRO A 210 13.61 21.40 11.77
CA PRO A 210 13.24 22.42 10.79
C PRO A 210 14.39 23.41 10.58
N ARG A 211 14.64 23.85 9.33
CA ARG A 211 15.59 24.96 9.07
C ARG A 211 15.10 26.24 9.76
N PRO A 212 15.99 27.09 10.29
CA PRO A 212 15.63 28.41 10.77
C PRO A 212 15.05 29.22 9.60
N VAL A 213 13.81 29.67 9.76
CA VAL A 213 13.21 30.68 8.88
C VAL A 213 13.96 32.01 9.14
N PRO A 214 14.40 32.76 8.12
CA PRO A 214 14.97 34.09 8.33
C PRO A 214 13.91 34.99 8.99
N ASN A 215 14.22 35.54 10.17
CA ASN A 215 13.31 36.46 10.86
C ASN A 215 12.98 37.67 9.96
N PRO A 216 11.70 38.06 9.82
CA PRO A 216 11.35 39.34 9.22
C PRO A 216 11.87 40.49 10.10
N PRO A 217 12.17 41.67 9.52
CA PRO A 217 12.76 42.78 10.26
C PRO A 217 11.74 43.34 11.27
N ALA A 218 12.22 43.61 12.48
CA ALA A 218 11.41 44.18 13.56
C ALA A 218 10.90 45.58 13.22
N PRO A 219 9.64 45.94 13.54
CA PRO A 219 9.18 47.31 13.52
C PRO A 219 9.71 48.06 14.76
N SER A 220 10.17 49.28 14.52
CA SER A 220 10.54 50.28 15.51
C SER A 220 9.31 50.94 16.15
N GLY A 221 9.38 51.26 17.46
CA GLY A 221 8.48 52.22 18.12
C GLY A 221 7.95 51.80 19.50
N SER A 222 8.39 52.52 20.52
CA SER A 222 8.18 52.40 21.98
C SER A 222 6.90 53.12 22.48
N PRO A 223 6.70 53.41 23.80
CA PRO A 223 6.46 52.52 24.94
C PRO A 223 5.19 52.88 25.79
N SER A 224 4.98 52.12 26.87
CA SER A 224 4.30 52.46 28.14
C SER A 224 2.78 52.21 28.32
N GLY A 225 2.44 51.60 29.46
CA GLY A 225 1.08 51.55 30.02
C GLY A 225 0.78 50.31 30.88
N ASP A 226 1.36 50.24 32.08
CA ASP A 226 1.02 49.29 33.15
C ASP A 226 -0.47 49.34 33.54
N THR A 227 -1.03 48.20 33.93
CA THR A 227 -1.72 48.03 35.22
C THR A 227 -1.98 46.55 35.53
N SER A 228 -1.29 46.09 36.57
CA SER A 228 -1.41 44.79 37.23
C SER A 228 -2.73 44.63 37.99
N VAL A 229 -3.21 43.39 38.12
CA VAL A 229 -3.76 42.91 39.40
C VAL A 229 -3.13 41.56 39.73
N THR A 230 -2.28 41.62 40.74
CA THR A 230 -1.55 40.53 41.40
C THR A 230 -2.44 39.91 42.49
N LEU A 231 -2.43 38.57 42.62
CA LEU A 231 -2.71 37.88 43.87
C LEU A 231 -1.38 37.32 44.40
N HIS A 232 -1.07 37.71 45.64
CA HIS A 232 0.21 37.53 46.36
C HIS A 232 0.32 36.13 47.02
N PRO A 233 1.48 35.75 47.61
CA PRO A 233 2.13 34.47 47.35
C PRO A 233 2.22 33.58 48.60
N SER A 234 2.41 32.28 48.39
CA SER A 234 2.98 31.40 49.42
C SER A 234 4.45 31.14 49.09
N ALA A 235 5.28 31.19 50.14
CA ALA A 235 6.74 31.34 50.15
C ALA A 235 7.54 30.22 49.44
N PRO A 236 8.83 30.45 49.14
CA PRO A 236 9.61 29.68 48.18
C PRO A 236 10.11 28.37 48.78
N HIS A 237 9.88 27.25 48.09
CA HIS A 237 10.74 26.09 48.25
C HIS A 237 12.13 26.42 47.67
N PRO A 238 13.22 26.11 48.37
CA PRO A 238 14.56 26.33 47.85
C PRO A 238 14.72 25.52 46.57
N THR A 239 15.38 26.14 45.59
CA THR A 239 15.91 25.49 44.40
C THR A 239 16.56 24.16 44.76
N GLN A 240 15.84 23.06 44.54
CA GLN A 240 16.49 21.78 44.30
C GLN A 240 17.11 21.89 42.91
N GLU A 241 18.44 21.92 42.89
CA GLU A 241 19.21 21.41 41.76
C GLU A 241 18.54 20.12 41.26
N PRO A 242 18.49 19.86 39.93
CA PRO A 242 17.88 18.64 39.43
C PRO A 242 18.57 17.46 40.13
N GLU A 243 17.83 16.74 40.99
CA GLU A 243 18.30 15.52 41.60
C GLU A 243 18.83 14.63 40.48
N ALA A 244 20.10 14.24 40.59
CA ALA A 244 20.75 13.34 39.67
C ALA A 244 19.84 12.14 39.47
N SER A 245 19.33 11.98 38.25
CA SER A 245 18.59 10.79 37.84
C SER A 245 19.40 9.57 38.27
N GLY A 246 18.74 8.61 38.93
CA GLY A 246 19.37 7.34 39.27
C GLY A 246 20.02 6.69 38.04
N PRO A 247 20.93 5.71 38.22
CA PRO A 247 21.70 5.14 37.13
C PRO A 247 20.79 4.72 35.97
N VAL A 248 20.88 5.44 34.85
CA VAL A 248 20.13 5.17 33.63
C VAL A 248 20.64 3.85 33.08
N HIS A 249 19.75 2.87 32.93
CA HIS A 249 20.16 1.56 32.39
C HIS A 249 20.69 1.76 30.96
N PRO A 250 21.88 1.22 30.59
CA PRO A 250 22.53 1.47 29.30
C PRO A 250 21.64 1.16 28.09
N ASN A 251 20.78 0.14 28.22
CA ASN A 251 19.85 -0.31 27.18
C ASN A 251 18.43 0.29 27.34
N SER A 252 18.26 1.34 28.15
CA SER A 252 16.95 1.99 28.31
C SER A 252 16.71 3.05 27.24
N HIS A 253 15.43 3.30 26.94
CA HIS A 253 15.02 4.43 26.13
C HIS A 253 15.55 5.78 26.68
N SER A 254 15.73 5.89 28.00
CA SER A 254 16.31 7.07 28.65
C SER A 254 17.79 7.29 28.31
N SER A 255 18.56 6.22 28.06
CA SER A 255 19.94 6.29 27.57
C SER A 255 19.99 6.89 26.16
N MET A 256 19.10 6.43 25.27
CA MET A 256 19.02 6.93 23.89
C MET A 256 18.62 8.41 23.80
N LEU A 257 17.81 8.90 24.73
CA LEU A 257 17.42 10.32 24.83
C LEU A 257 18.55 11.21 25.36
N SER A 258 19.53 10.65 26.08
CA SER A 258 20.64 11.42 26.67
C SER A 258 21.70 11.86 25.66
N ASP A 259 21.90 11.07 24.59
CA ASP A 259 22.70 11.44 23.43
C ASP A 259 22.02 10.97 22.13
N PRO A 260 21.04 11.74 21.62
CA PRO A 260 20.32 11.38 20.40
C PRO A 260 21.23 11.34 19.14
N SER A 261 22.41 11.97 19.19
CA SER A 261 23.36 11.95 18.09
C SER A 261 24.07 10.60 17.94
N SER A 262 24.31 9.91 19.07
CA SER A 262 24.93 8.58 19.11
C SER A 262 24.11 7.49 18.42
N VAL A 263 22.79 7.66 18.30
CA VAL A 263 21.87 6.70 17.67
C VAL A 263 21.39 7.13 16.28
N SER A 264 21.81 8.30 15.79
CA SER A 264 21.36 8.89 14.53
C SER A 264 22.20 8.43 13.34
N THR A 265 21.74 7.38 12.64
CA THR A 265 22.43 6.78 11.48
C THR A 265 22.01 7.35 10.12
N SER A 266 20.79 7.89 10.02
CA SER A 266 20.15 8.28 8.74
C SER A 266 20.93 9.34 7.96
N GLY A 267 21.45 10.37 8.65
CA GLY A 267 22.26 11.42 8.01
C GLY A 267 23.61 10.92 7.48
N LEU A 268 24.20 9.90 8.08
CA LEU A 268 25.44 9.26 7.59
C LEU A 268 25.13 8.40 6.36
N ALA A 269 24.09 7.56 6.44
CA ALA A 269 23.67 6.70 5.35
C ALA A 269 23.20 7.51 4.12
N ALA A 270 22.41 8.56 4.30
CA ALA A 270 21.94 9.42 3.21
C ALA A 270 23.09 10.10 2.46
N ARG A 271 24.10 10.61 3.18
CA ARG A 271 25.31 11.17 2.57
C ARG A 271 26.11 10.13 1.79
N ALA A 272 26.15 8.88 2.26
CA ALA A 272 26.79 7.80 1.52
C ALA A 272 26.03 7.46 0.22
N LEU A 273 24.69 7.46 0.25
CA LEU A 273 23.86 7.28 -0.96
C LEU A 273 24.17 8.31 -2.05
N GLU A 274 24.32 9.58 -1.65
CA GLU A 274 24.62 10.69 -2.57
C GLU A 274 26.05 10.63 -3.13
N LYS A 275 27.05 10.37 -2.27
CA LYS A 275 28.47 10.55 -2.63
C LYS A 275 29.15 9.30 -3.18
N GLN A 276 28.67 8.10 -2.85
CA GLN A 276 29.36 6.84 -3.20
C GLN A 276 28.69 6.04 -4.32
N GLY A 277 27.72 6.64 -5.03
CA GLY A 277 27.04 6.00 -6.16
C GLY A 277 26.16 4.79 -5.77
N LEU A 278 25.90 4.60 -4.47
CA LEU A 278 24.97 3.60 -3.93
C LEU A 278 23.55 3.80 -4.47
N LEU A 279 23.12 5.06 -4.62
CA LEU A 279 21.82 5.39 -5.23
C LEU A 279 21.72 4.92 -6.68
N GLN A 280 22.81 5.05 -7.45
CA GLN A 280 22.84 4.58 -8.84
C GLN A 280 22.87 3.06 -8.92
N ALA A 281 23.62 2.38 -8.03
CA ALA A 281 23.65 0.93 -7.95
C ALA A 281 22.26 0.35 -7.63
N LEU A 282 21.54 0.94 -6.67
CA LEU A 282 20.17 0.55 -6.33
C LEU A 282 19.21 0.68 -7.52
N ILE A 283 19.29 1.78 -8.26
CA ILE A 283 18.45 2.02 -9.43
C ILE A 283 18.81 1.05 -10.56
N ASN A 284 20.10 0.85 -10.84
CA ASN A 284 20.54 -0.09 -11.86
C ASN A 284 20.08 -1.51 -11.52
N ALA A 285 20.24 -1.93 -10.27
CA ALA A 285 19.85 -3.26 -9.82
C ALA A 285 18.32 -3.45 -9.68
N LEU A 286 17.51 -2.40 -9.87
CA LEU A 286 16.05 -2.46 -10.03
C LEU A 286 15.65 -2.53 -11.50
N VAL A 287 16.26 -1.70 -12.34
CA VAL A 287 15.94 -1.56 -13.77
C VAL A 287 16.57 -2.68 -14.60
N SER A 288 17.66 -3.28 -14.13
CA SER A 288 18.40 -4.36 -14.78
C SER A 288 18.89 -5.34 -13.71
N PRO A 289 18.04 -6.26 -13.25
CA PRO A 289 18.38 -7.21 -12.19
C PRO A 289 19.57 -8.09 -12.60
N VAL A 290 20.43 -8.40 -11.63
CA VAL A 290 21.59 -9.28 -11.83
C VAL A 290 21.09 -10.74 -11.77
N PRO A 291 21.36 -11.57 -12.80
CA PRO A 291 21.02 -13.00 -12.76
C PRO A 291 21.66 -13.70 -11.56
N TYR A 292 20.99 -14.70 -10.99
CA TYR A 292 21.49 -15.48 -9.86
C TYR A 292 21.19 -16.99 -10.04
N GLY A 293 21.81 -17.84 -9.24
CA GLY A 293 21.69 -19.31 -9.36
C GLY A 293 22.78 -19.97 -10.23
N PRO A 294 22.91 -21.31 -10.19
CA PRO A 294 23.95 -22.07 -10.91
C PRO A 294 23.87 -21.93 -12.44
N ASP A 295 22.68 -21.65 -12.98
CA ASP A 295 22.41 -21.54 -14.42
C ASP A 295 21.87 -20.16 -14.85
N GLY A 296 21.82 -19.17 -13.93
CA GLY A 296 21.24 -17.85 -14.18
C GLY A 296 19.70 -17.82 -14.19
N GLU A 297 19.04 -18.84 -13.63
CA GLU A 297 17.59 -18.93 -13.49
C GLU A 297 17.05 -17.90 -12.47
N SER A 298 16.03 -17.14 -12.86
CA SER A 298 15.31 -16.21 -12.00
C SER A 298 14.19 -16.93 -11.25
N ASP A 299 14.29 -17.02 -9.92
CA ASP A 299 13.14 -17.27 -9.05
C ASP A 299 12.33 -15.96 -8.93
N GLU A 300 11.11 -15.96 -9.46
CA GLU A 300 10.28 -14.76 -9.60
C GLU A 300 9.89 -14.15 -8.24
N ASP A 301 9.70 -14.98 -7.21
CA ASP A 301 9.32 -14.54 -5.87
C ASP A 301 10.50 -13.90 -5.15
N ALA A 302 11.66 -14.56 -5.18
CA ALA A 302 12.84 -14.00 -4.55
C ALA A 302 13.28 -12.70 -5.24
N GLU A 303 13.12 -12.60 -6.57
CA GLU A 303 13.35 -11.36 -7.32
C GLU A 303 12.32 -10.26 -6.97
N PHE A 304 11.05 -10.61 -6.77
CA PHE A 304 10.01 -9.68 -6.33
C PHE A 304 10.29 -9.13 -4.92
N GLU A 305 10.64 -9.99 -3.97
CA GLU A 305 11.01 -9.58 -2.61
C GLU A 305 12.24 -8.65 -2.59
N GLU A 306 13.23 -8.93 -3.45
CA GLU A 306 14.40 -8.07 -3.63
C GLU A 306 14.01 -6.68 -4.18
N LYS A 307 13.14 -6.64 -5.20
CA LYS A 307 12.62 -5.39 -5.77
C LYS A 307 11.88 -4.57 -4.73
N ILE A 308 11.02 -5.19 -3.91
CA ILE A 308 10.31 -4.51 -2.81
C ILE A 308 11.30 -3.86 -1.84
N LEU A 309 12.34 -4.59 -1.42
CA LEU A 309 13.32 -4.07 -0.47
C LEU A 309 14.08 -2.86 -1.05
N LYS A 310 14.51 -2.93 -2.31
CA LYS A 310 15.20 -1.83 -2.99
C LYS A 310 14.28 -0.61 -3.20
N PHE A 311 13.00 -0.81 -3.53
CA PHE A 311 12.02 0.28 -3.57
C PHE A 311 11.82 0.92 -2.21
N SER A 312 11.77 0.12 -1.13
CA SER A 312 11.68 0.63 0.24
C SER A 312 12.86 1.53 0.58
N VAL A 313 14.09 1.14 0.21
CA VAL A 313 15.29 1.98 0.37
C VAL A 313 15.14 3.32 -0.36
N LEU A 314 14.71 3.31 -1.62
CA LEU A 314 14.51 4.54 -2.41
C LEU A 314 13.41 5.43 -1.81
N GLN A 315 12.31 4.83 -1.36
CA GLN A 315 11.20 5.54 -0.73
C GLN A 315 11.65 6.18 0.59
N THR A 316 12.37 5.45 1.45
CA THR A 316 12.90 5.97 2.71
C THR A 316 13.87 7.13 2.46
N TYR A 317 14.78 7.00 1.49
CA TYR A 317 15.70 8.08 1.12
C TYR A 317 14.96 9.35 0.65
N ILE A 318 13.98 9.21 -0.25
CA ILE A 318 13.23 10.36 -0.80
C ILE A 318 12.32 10.99 0.26
N MET A 319 11.56 10.17 0.99
CA MET A 319 10.51 10.65 1.90
C MET A 319 11.05 11.01 3.28
N ALA A 320 11.86 10.13 3.88
CA ALA A 320 12.33 10.31 5.26
C ALA A 320 13.61 11.15 5.31
N CYS A 321 14.54 10.96 4.38
CA CYS A 321 15.79 11.74 4.32
C CYS A 321 15.71 13.01 3.47
N ARG A 322 14.58 13.25 2.78
CA ARG A 322 14.39 14.36 1.82
C ARG A 322 15.43 14.37 0.69
N GLY A 323 15.91 13.19 0.30
CA GLY A 323 16.89 13.01 -0.76
C GLY A 323 16.34 13.36 -2.14
N SER A 324 17.21 13.85 -3.03
CA SER A 324 16.86 14.17 -4.42
C SER A 324 17.44 13.16 -5.41
N LEU A 325 16.69 12.87 -6.48
CA LEU A 325 17.14 12.07 -7.62
C LEU A 325 17.54 12.97 -8.81
N SER A 326 18.57 12.57 -9.56
CA SER A 326 18.94 13.24 -10.82
C SER A 326 17.86 13.08 -11.90
N ALA A 327 17.94 13.88 -12.97
CA ALA A 327 17.00 13.78 -14.09
C ALA A 327 17.08 12.41 -14.79
N GLU A 328 18.29 11.87 -14.96
CA GLU A 328 18.52 10.54 -15.54
C GLU A 328 17.93 9.43 -14.67
N GLN A 329 18.14 9.52 -13.35
CA GLN A 329 17.62 8.56 -12.37
C GLN A 329 16.09 8.55 -12.34
N LYS A 330 15.46 9.73 -12.36
CA LYS A 330 14.00 9.86 -12.46
C LYS A 330 13.46 9.28 -13.75
N LYS A 331 14.14 9.51 -14.88
CA LYS A 331 13.75 8.95 -16.17
C LYS A 331 13.83 7.43 -16.18
N ALA A 332 14.92 6.84 -15.67
CA ALA A 332 15.09 5.38 -15.59
C ALA A 332 14.00 4.72 -14.74
N LEU A 333 13.74 5.27 -13.54
CA LEU A 333 12.67 4.78 -12.66
C LEU A 333 11.28 4.97 -13.26
N SER A 334 11.01 6.11 -13.90
CA SER A 334 9.71 6.35 -14.55
C SER A 334 9.45 5.39 -15.71
N THR A 335 10.47 5.07 -16.51
CA THR A 335 10.36 4.08 -17.59
C THR A 335 10.09 2.69 -17.01
N TYR A 336 10.85 2.29 -15.99
CA TYR A 336 10.69 1.00 -15.33
C TYR A 336 9.34 0.85 -14.62
N ILE A 337 8.89 1.85 -13.86
CA ILE A 337 7.57 1.86 -13.22
C ILE A 337 6.47 1.84 -14.30
N GLY A 338 6.67 2.54 -15.42
CA GLY A 338 5.77 2.46 -16.57
C GLY A 338 5.63 1.03 -17.10
N GLN A 339 6.75 0.29 -17.20
CA GLN A 339 6.80 -1.11 -17.63
C GLN A 339 6.24 -2.10 -16.59
N GLN A 340 6.37 -1.82 -15.29
CA GLN A 340 5.88 -2.67 -14.19
C GLN A 340 4.42 -2.38 -13.78
N SER A 341 3.91 -1.18 -14.06
CA SER A 341 2.50 -0.80 -13.82
C SER A 341 1.51 -1.53 -14.72
N ASP A 342 2.02 -2.33 -15.64
CA ASP A 342 1.27 -3.28 -16.42
C ASP A 342 0.98 -4.50 -15.53
N SER A 343 -0.13 -4.48 -14.80
CA SER A 343 -0.93 -5.71 -14.79
C SER A 343 -1.06 -6.09 -16.27
N PRO A 344 -0.58 -7.24 -16.74
CA PRO A 344 -0.51 -7.54 -18.17
C PRO A 344 -1.88 -7.35 -18.84
N VAL A 345 -2.95 -7.50 -18.05
CA VAL A 345 -4.34 -7.35 -18.44
C VAL A 345 -4.87 -5.92 -18.52
N PHE A 346 -4.26 -4.94 -17.85
CA PHE A 346 -4.67 -3.51 -17.94
C PHE A 346 -3.56 -2.61 -18.51
N SER A 347 -2.60 -3.23 -19.20
CA SER A 347 -1.52 -2.56 -19.91
C SER A 347 -2.04 -1.72 -21.08
N GLN A 348 -1.30 -0.69 -21.49
CA GLN A 348 -1.69 0.09 -22.68
C GLN A 348 -1.73 -0.77 -23.94
N GLY A 349 -0.84 -1.77 -24.05
CA GLY A 349 -0.81 -2.70 -25.17
C GLY A 349 -2.11 -3.51 -25.27
N HIS A 350 -2.58 -4.05 -24.15
CA HIS A 350 -3.85 -4.77 -24.10
C HIS A 350 -5.04 -3.84 -24.38
N MET A 351 -5.08 -2.63 -23.80
CA MET A 351 -6.15 -1.64 -24.07
C MET A 351 -6.29 -1.30 -25.56
N ARG A 352 -5.19 -1.22 -26.31
CA ARG A 352 -5.25 -1.02 -27.78
C ARG A 352 -5.96 -2.18 -28.48
N GLY A 353 -5.72 -3.41 -28.04
CA GLY A 353 -6.37 -4.61 -28.57
C GLY A 353 -7.88 -4.67 -28.32
N LEU A 354 -8.38 -4.02 -27.25
CA LEU A 354 -9.80 -4.02 -26.90
C LEU A 354 -10.65 -3.03 -27.71
N VAL A 355 -10.03 -2.05 -28.39
CA VAL A 355 -10.76 -0.98 -29.10
C VAL A 355 -11.80 -1.51 -30.10
N PRO A 356 -11.49 -2.50 -30.96
CA PRO A 356 -12.48 -3.06 -31.90
C PRO A 356 -13.70 -3.65 -31.19
N ILE A 357 -13.50 -4.35 -30.06
CA ILE A 357 -14.59 -4.94 -29.27
C ILE A 357 -15.47 -3.82 -28.69
N PHE A 358 -14.85 -2.75 -28.20
CA PHE A 358 -15.59 -1.62 -27.63
C PHE A 358 -16.46 -0.97 -28.69
N TYR A 359 -15.92 -0.71 -29.88
CA TYR A 359 -16.72 -0.19 -30.99
C TYR A 359 -17.82 -1.15 -31.43
N GLU A 360 -17.56 -2.44 -31.52
CA GLU A 360 -18.58 -3.44 -31.87
C GLU A 360 -19.80 -3.34 -30.94
N VAL A 361 -19.56 -3.32 -29.63
CA VAL A 361 -20.59 -3.20 -28.58
C VAL A 361 -21.31 -1.85 -28.66
N VAL A 362 -20.57 -0.75 -28.80
CA VAL A 362 -21.14 0.60 -28.83
C VAL A 362 -21.90 0.87 -30.14
N HIS A 363 -21.52 0.26 -31.25
CA HIS A 363 -22.29 0.30 -32.51
C HIS A 363 -23.61 -0.44 -32.39
N ARG A 364 -23.65 -1.55 -31.65
CA ARG A 364 -24.91 -2.26 -31.33
C ARG A 364 -25.81 -1.37 -30.46
N LEU A 365 -25.25 -0.72 -29.44
CA LEU A 365 -25.96 0.30 -28.66
C LEU A 365 -26.53 1.41 -29.56
N ARG A 366 -25.72 1.95 -30.47
CA ARG A 366 -26.16 2.97 -31.44
C ARG A 366 -27.36 2.47 -32.24
N LYS A 367 -27.30 1.25 -32.79
CA LYS A 367 -28.43 0.64 -33.53
C LYS A 367 -29.68 0.51 -32.66
N GLY A 368 -29.53 0.04 -31.41
CA GLY A 368 -30.63 -0.08 -30.45
C GLY A 368 -31.33 1.26 -30.17
N ILE A 369 -30.56 2.31 -29.87
CA ILE A 369 -31.12 3.65 -29.65
C ILE A 369 -31.74 4.21 -30.94
N THR A 370 -31.09 4.05 -32.10
CA THR A 370 -31.66 4.47 -33.39
C THR A 370 -33.02 3.84 -33.65
N ALA A 371 -33.20 2.55 -33.33
CA ALA A 371 -34.48 1.87 -33.49
C ALA A 371 -35.58 2.49 -32.62
N GLU A 372 -35.25 2.99 -31.43
CA GLU A 372 -36.19 3.66 -30.53
C GLU A 372 -36.60 5.06 -31.03
N VAL A 373 -35.68 5.80 -31.65
CA VAL A 373 -35.90 7.20 -32.09
C VAL A 373 -36.18 7.34 -33.59
N ARG A 374 -36.38 6.23 -34.31
CA ARG A 374 -36.61 6.19 -35.77
C ARG A 374 -37.77 7.07 -36.24
N HIS A 375 -38.77 7.26 -35.39
CA HIS A 375 -40.00 8.02 -35.68
C HIS A 375 -39.95 9.45 -35.13
N GLY A 376 -38.76 9.92 -34.77
CA GLY A 376 -38.51 11.26 -34.22
C GLY A 376 -38.04 11.24 -32.77
N PRO A 377 -37.84 12.42 -32.17
CA PRO A 377 -37.32 12.54 -30.81
C PRO A 377 -38.18 11.79 -29.79
N LYS A 378 -37.56 10.95 -28.96
CA LYS A 378 -38.24 10.12 -27.95
C LYS A 378 -37.56 10.26 -26.59
N GLU A 379 -38.33 10.09 -25.51
CA GLU A 379 -37.76 9.90 -24.18
C GLU A 379 -37.19 8.49 -24.05
N VAL A 380 -35.91 8.40 -23.69
CA VAL A 380 -35.16 7.16 -23.55
C VAL A 380 -34.51 7.16 -22.17
N ASP A 381 -34.63 6.06 -21.43
CA ASP A 381 -33.89 5.88 -20.18
C ASP A 381 -32.43 5.56 -20.48
N VAL A 382 -31.60 6.60 -20.39
CA VAL A 382 -30.17 6.51 -20.70
C VAL A 382 -29.42 5.69 -19.66
N LEU A 383 -29.85 5.68 -18.39
CA LEU A 383 -29.20 4.88 -17.35
C LEU A 383 -29.36 3.38 -17.62
N LYS A 384 -30.53 2.97 -18.14
CA LYS A 384 -30.79 1.58 -18.56
C LYS A 384 -29.83 1.18 -19.67
N TRP A 385 -29.71 2.00 -20.72
CA TRP A 385 -28.81 1.73 -21.84
C TRP A 385 -27.34 1.71 -21.42
N MET A 386 -26.86 2.69 -20.64
CA MET A 386 -25.47 2.71 -20.17
C MET A 386 -25.15 1.51 -19.26
N GLY A 387 -26.11 1.07 -18.43
CA GLY A 387 -25.95 -0.12 -17.59
C GLY A 387 -25.76 -1.39 -18.40
N ARG A 388 -26.57 -1.57 -19.45
CA ARG A 388 -26.48 -2.73 -20.35
C ARG A 388 -25.18 -2.70 -21.17
N THR A 389 -24.78 -1.53 -21.64
CA THR A 389 -23.53 -1.35 -22.39
C THR A 389 -22.31 -1.63 -21.55
N ALA A 390 -22.23 -1.10 -20.32
CA ALA A 390 -21.09 -1.36 -19.44
C ALA A 390 -20.96 -2.85 -19.09
N LEU A 391 -22.09 -3.52 -18.85
CA LEU A 391 -22.12 -4.97 -18.63
C LEU A 391 -21.64 -5.77 -19.85
N GLU A 392 -22.08 -5.40 -21.05
CA GLU A 392 -21.67 -6.08 -22.29
C GLU A 392 -20.20 -5.81 -22.62
N LEU A 393 -19.67 -4.60 -22.34
CA LEU A 393 -18.26 -4.27 -22.52
C LEU A 393 -17.36 -5.10 -21.62
N ILE A 394 -17.63 -5.17 -20.31
CA ILE A 394 -16.86 -6.02 -19.40
C ILE A 394 -17.08 -7.51 -19.70
N GLY A 395 -18.27 -7.89 -20.16
CA GLY A 395 -18.54 -9.26 -20.62
C GLY A 395 -17.63 -9.64 -21.77
N LYS A 396 -17.67 -8.91 -22.89
CA LYS A 396 -16.91 -9.28 -24.08
C LYS A 396 -15.42 -9.09 -23.90
N ALA A 397 -14.99 -7.90 -23.46
CA ALA A 397 -13.58 -7.57 -23.35
C ALA A 397 -12.92 -8.17 -22.09
N GLY A 398 -13.69 -8.33 -21.00
CA GLY A 398 -13.17 -8.86 -19.74
C GLY A 398 -13.31 -10.38 -19.60
N LEU A 399 -14.40 -10.97 -20.09
CA LEU A 399 -14.68 -12.41 -19.86
C LEU A 399 -14.73 -13.25 -21.14
N GLY A 400 -14.72 -12.59 -22.31
CA GLY A 400 -15.04 -13.26 -23.57
C GLY A 400 -16.49 -13.79 -23.62
N TYR A 401 -17.41 -13.17 -22.88
CA TYR A 401 -18.80 -13.59 -22.70
C TYR A 401 -19.78 -12.49 -23.13
N SER A 402 -20.84 -12.81 -23.88
CA SER A 402 -21.87 -11.83 -24.26
C SER A 402 -23.08 -11.96 -23.34
N PHE A 403 -23.40 -10.88 -22.62
CA PHE A 403 -24.52 -10.80 -21.69
C PHE A 403 -25.78 -10.25 -22.34
N ASP A 404 -25.64 -9.39 -23.34
CA ASP A 404 -26.76 -8.63 -23.88
C ASP A 404 -26.60 -8.37 -25.38
N PRO A 405 -27.62 -8.70 -26.22
CA PRO A 405 -27.60 -8.39 -27.64
C PRO A 405 -27.54 -6.88 -27.96
N LEU A 406 -27.93 -5.99 -27.04
CA LEU A 406 -27.96 -4.51 -27.17
C LEU A 406 -28.79 -3.96 -28.34
N VAL A 407 -29.63 -4.80 -28.97
CA VAL A 407 -30.50 -4.39 -30.10
C VAL A 407 -31.99 -4.44 -29.75
N GLU A 408 -32.37 -5.19 -28.73
CA GLU A 408 -33.73 -5.30 -28.22
C GLU A 408 -33.72 -5.29 -26.70
N GLU A 409 -34.85 -4.99 -26.05
CA GLU A 409 -34.91 -5.07 -24.59
C GLU A 409 -34.81 -6.53 -24.13
N THR A 410 -33.71 -6.87 -23.46
CA THR A 410 -33.53 -8.18 -22.83
C THR A 410 -33.61 -8.06 -21.32
N ASN A 411 -34.28 -9.03 -20.71
CA ASN A 411 -34.50 -9.04 -19.26
C ASN A 411 -33.33 -9.72 -18.53
N ASN A 412 -32.10 -9.20 -18.63
CA ASN A 412 -30.92 -9.81 -18.01
C ASN A 412 -30.97 -9.75 -16.47
N ALA A 413 -31.22 -10.91 -15.84
CA ALA A 413 -31.35 -11.04 -14.40
C ALA A 413 -30.04 -10.73 -13.65
N TYR A 414 -28.89 -11.08 -14.22
CA TYR A 414 -27.58 -10.84 -13.63
C TYR A 414 -27.26 -9.34 -13.60
N GLY A 415 -27.47 -8.62 -14.71
CA GLY A 415 -27.29 -7.16 -14.77
C GLY A 415 -28.17 -6.41 -13.77
N ARG A 416 -29.42 -6.84 -13.57
CA ARG A 416 -30.30 -6.27 -12.53
C ARG A 416 -29.78 -6.55 -11.11
N ALA A 417 -29.37 -7.78 -10.84
CA ALA A 417 -28.82 -8.17 -9.55
C ALA A 417 -27.60 -7.31 -9.18
N LEU A 418 -26.69 -7.09 -10.14
CA LEU A 418 -25.51 -6.22 -9.95
C LEU A 418 -25.91 -4.80 -9.53
N LYS A 419 -26.85 -4.15 -10.25
CA LYS A 419 -27.30 -2.79 -9.91
C LYS A 419 -28.06 -2.70 -8.59
N GLN A 420 -28.76 -3.77 -8.19
CA GLN A 420 -29.53 -3.80 -6.94
C GLN A 420 -28.69 -4.14 -5.70
N LEU A 421 -27.47 -4.66 -5.87
CA LEU A 421 -26.63 -5.13 -4.78
C LEU A 421 -26.34 -4.04 -3.73
N LEU A 422 -25.80 -2.89 -4.13
CA LEU A 422 -25.48 -1.82 -3.18
C LEU A 422 -26.74 -1.22 -2.53
N PRO A 423 -27.80 -0.83 -3.28
CA PRO A 423 -29.05 -0.38 -2.67
C PRO A 423 -29.62 -1.37 -1.64
N ALA A 424 -29.62 -2.68 -1.97
CA ALA A 424 -30.08 -3.72 -1.05
C ALA A 424 -29.16 -3.88 0.18
N GLN A 425 -27.85 -3.70 0.03
CA GLN A 425 -26.91 -3.74 1.15
C GLN A 425 -27.05 -2.51 2.06
N PHE A 426 -27.32 -1.32 1.51
CA PHE A 426 -27.49 -0.09 2.28
C PHE A 426 -28.86 0.02 2.96
N SER A 427 -29.90 -0.69 2.49
CA SER A 427 -31.19 -0.74 3.21
C SER A 427 -31.16 -1.57 4.51
N LEU A 428 -30.06 -2.29 4.77
CA LEU A 428 -29.87 -3.17 5.93
C LEU A 428 -29.17 -2.49 7.12
N ASP A 429 -29.46 -1.23 7.40
CA ASP A 429 -28.74 -0.41 8.39
C ASP A 429 -28.57 -1.08 9.77
N ALA A 430 -29.63 -1.67 10.32
CA ALA A 430 -29.57 -2.35 11.62
C ALA A 430 -28.78 -3.68 11.56
N ALA A 431 -28.94 -4.44 10.46
CA ALA A 431 -28.25 -5.71 10.29
C ALA A 431 -26.74 -5.52 10.06
N ARG A 432 -26.32 -4.44 9.39
CA ARG A 432 -24.90 -4.11 9.14
C ARG A 432 -24.07 -3.98 10.42
N MET A 433 -24.67 -3.52 11.51
CA MET A 433 -23.99 -3.44 12.81
C MET A 433 -23.73 -4.83 13.42
N VAL A 434 -24.56 -5.82 13.09
CA VAL A 434 -24.51 -7.17 13.68
C VAL A 434 -23.78 -8.16 12.76
N ILE A 435 -23.75 -7.93 11.44
CA ILE A 435 -23.13 -8.78 10.43
C ILE A 435 -21.68 -9.20 10.78
N PRO A 436 -20.77 -8.30 11.20
CA PRO A 436 -19.39 -8.70 11.54
C PRO A 436 -19.29 -9.71 12.68
N TYR A 437 -20.29 -9.74 13.57
CA TYR A 437 -20.38 -10.71 14.66
C TYR A 437 -21.00 -12.03 14.16
N VAL A 438 -22.00 -11.95 13.27
CA VAL A 438 -22.62 -13.13 12.63
C VAL A 438 -21.64 -13.84 11.70
N GLU A 439 -20.75 -13.10 11.04
CA GLU A 439 -19.72 -13.69 10.18
C GLU A 439 -18.77 -14.62 10.95
N LYS A 440 -18.55 -14.37 12.25
CA LYS A 440 -17.73 -15.21 13.14
C LYS A 440 -18.49 -16.43 13.69
N LEU A 441 -19.80 -16.54 13.43
CA LEU A 441 -20.66 -17.57 14.01
C LEU A 441 -20.80 -18.79 13.08
N GLY A 442 -20.18 -19.90 13.46
CA GLY A 442 -20.36 -21.20 12.80
C GLY A 442 -19.83 -21.28 11.36
N SER A 443 -20.22 -22.33 10.63
CA SER A 443 -19.78 -22.55 9.24
C SER A 443 -20.54 -21.64 8.25
N SER A 444 -20.02 -21.50 7.02
CA SER A 444 -20.74 -20.84 5.91
C SER A 444 -22.13 -21.43 5.68
N ASN A 445 -22.25 -22.77 5.72
CA ASN A 445 -23.53 -23.47 5.55
C ASN A 445 -24.51 -23.17 6.70
N PHE A 446 -24.02 -23.06 7.93
CA PHE A 446 -24.84 -22.68 9.08
C PHE A 446 -25.38 -21.25 8.94
N ARG A 447 -24.50 -20.29 8.60
CA ARG A 447 -24.89 -18.89 8.36
C ARG A 447 -25.89 -18.77 7.21
N ARG A 448 -25.69 -19.55 6.14
CA ARG A 448 -26.61 -19.65 5.01
C ARG A 448 -27.98 -20.14 5.44
N HIS A 449 -28.05 -21.21 6.23
CA HIS A 449 -29.29 -21.76 6.74
C HIS A 449 -30.04 -20.76 7.66
N ILE A 450 -29.32 -20.02 8.50
CA ILE A 450 -29.92 -18.92 9.29
C ILE A 450 -30.53 -17.87 8.38
N ALA A 451 -29.79 -17.40 7.38
CA ALA A 451 -30.30 -16.42 6.41
C ALA A 451 -31.50 -16.96 5.60
N GLU A 452 -31.62 -18.28 5.46
CA GLU A 452 -32.77 -18.90 4.79
C GLU A 452 -34.04 -18.90 5.61
N ILE A 453 -33.92 -19.08 6.92
CA ILE A 453 -35.06 -19.12 7.85
C ILE A 453 -35.47 -17.72 8.29
N PHE A 454 -34.55 -16.75 8.29
CA PHE A 454 -34.80 -15.42 8.83
C PHE A 454 -35.83 -14.64 7.99
N PRO A 455 -37.02 -14.29 8.52
CA PRO A 455 -38.18 -13.85 7.73
C PRO A 455 -38.14 -12.36 7.30
N ASP A 456 -36.97 -11.71 7.35
CA ASP A 456 -36.85 -10.29 6.98
C ASP A 456 -36.80 -10.08 5.46
N ARG A 457 -37.63 -9.16 4.95
CA ARG A 457 -37.78 -8.93 3.51
C ARG A 457 -36.49 -8.41 2.87
N ALA A 458 -35.75 -7.54 3.55
CA ALA A 458 -34.53 -6.95 3.00
C ALA A 458 -33.40 -7.98 2.96
N ILE A 459 -33.29 -8.83 3.98
CA ILE A 459 -32.33 -9.95 4.01
C ILE A 459 -32.66 -10.98 2.93
N GLN A 460 -33.93 -11.37 2.78
CA GLN A 460 -34.34 -12.29 1.72
C GLN A 460 -34.09 -11.72 0.32
N HIS A 461 -34.32 -10.42 0.13
CA HIS A 461 -34.04 -9.74 -1.14
C HIS A 461 -32.54 -9.73 -1.45
N LEU A 462 -31.68 -9.38 -0.48
CA LEU A 462 -30.23 -9.43 -0.66
C LEU A 462 -29.74 -10.85 -0.95
N ARG A 463 -30.28 -11.86 -0.25
CA ARG A 463 -29.96 -13.27 -0.52
C ARG A 463 -30.27 -13.65 -1.96
N GLN A 464 -31.45 -13.29 -2.47
CA GLN A 464 -31.84 -13.57 -3.86
C GLN A 464 -30.89 -12.90 -4.87
N ILE A 465 -30.48 -11.66 -4.61
CA ILE A 465 -29.49 -10.95 -5.44
C ILE A 465 -28.15 -11.72 -5.47
N VAL A 466 -27.65 -12.09 -4.30
CA VAL A 466 -26.39 -12.84 -4.16
C VAL A 466 -26.48 -14.21 -4.84
N ASP A 467 -27.61 -14.91 -4.73
CA ASP A 467 -27.83 -16.21 -5.38
C ASP A 467 -27.79 -16.10 -6.91
N ILE A 468 -28.46 -15.08 -7.47
CA ILE A 468 -28.41 -14.81 -8.91
C ILE A 468 -26.97 -14.53 -9.32
N MET A 469 -26.24 -13.72 -8.55
CA MET A 469 -24.85 -13.40 -8.87
C MET A 469 -23.93 -14.62 -8.83
N ASP A 470 -24.03 -15.45 -7.78
CA ASP A 470 -23.22 -16.65 -7.61
C ASP A 470 -23.48 -17.69 -8.71
N VAL A 471 -24.74 -17.97 -9.02
CA VAL A 471 -25.11 -18.93 -10.07
C VAL A 471 -24.58 -18.50 -11.44
N ASN A 472 -24.76 -17.23 -11.81
CA ASN A 472 -24.29 -16.72 -13.10
C ASN A 472 -22.76 -16.66 -13.16
N SER A 473 -22.09 -16.22 -12.08
CA SER A 473 -20.62 -16.16 -12.03
C SER A 473 -19.99 -17.54 -12.17
N LYS A 474 -20.55 -18.55 -11.49
CA LYS A 474 -20.10 -19.95 -11.61
C LYS A 474 -20.33 -20.51 -13.01
N ALA A 475 -21.49 -20.24 -13.61
CA ALA A 475 -21.79 -20.72 -14.96
C ALA A 475 -20.74 -20.21 -15.98
N ILE A 476 -20.45 -18.91 -15.95
CA ILE A 476 -19.45 -18.29 -16.83
C ILE A 476 -18.05 -18.83 -16.56
N PHE A 477 -17.69 -18.96 -15.27
CA PHE A 477 -16.39 -19.49 -14.87
C PHE A 477 -16.17 -20.93 -15.38
N TYR A 478 -17.15 -21.82 -15.15
CA TYR A 478 -17.02 -23.22 -15.56
C TYR A 478 -17.05 -23.39 -17.08
N GLU A 479 -17.88 -22.61 -17.78
CA GLU A 479 -17.87 -22.57 -19.25
C GLU A 479 -16.47 -22.21 -19.77
N LYS A 480 -15.85 -21.17 -19.18
CA LYS A 480 -14.51 -20.73 -19.55
C LYS A 480 -13.44 -21.76 -19.22
N LYS A 481 -13.48 -22.31 -18.01
CA LYS A 481 -12.53 -23.33 -17.55
C LYS A 481 -12.55 -24.55 -18.48
N THR A 482 -13.74 -25.07 -18.78
CA THR A 482 -13.89 -26.21 -19.70
C THR A 482 -13.41 -25.89 -21.11
N ALA A 483 -13.56 -24.66 -21.59
CA ALA A 483 -13.03 -24.27 -22.90
C ALA A 483 -11.49 -24.25 -22.92
N LEU A 484 -10.84 -23.77 -21.86
CA LEU A 484 -9.38 -23.79 -21.73
C LEU A 484 -8.82 -25.22 -21.64
N GLU A 485 -9.51 -26.11 -20.91
CA GLU A 485 -9.12 -27.52 -20.77
C GLU A 485 -9.19 -28.30 -22.10
N LYS A 486 -10.04 -27.88 -23.03
CA LYS A 486 -10.20 -28.50 -24.37
C LYS A 486 -9.15 -28.05 -25.39
N GLY A 487 -8.23 -27.15 -25.03
CA GLY A 487 -7.12 -26.69 -25.86
C GLY A 487 -7.44 -25.55 -26.83
N ASP A 488 -6.41 -25.04 -27.51
CA ASP A 488 -6.43 -23.78 -28.28
C ASP A 488 -7.52 -23.68 -29.37
N ALA A 489 -7.97 -24.82 -29.92
CA ALA A 489 -9.05 -24.83 -30.91
C ALA A 489 -10.42 -24.41 -30.35
N ALA A 490 -10.72 -24.71 -29.08
CA ALA A 490 -11.95 -24.28 -28.41
C ALA A 490 -11.85 -22.82 -27.91
N VAL A 491 -10.64 -22.40 -27.53
CA VAL A 491 -10.33 -21.02 -27.10
C VAL A 491 -10.38 -20.05 -28.29
N SER A 492 -9.95 -20.49 -29.47
CA SER A 492 -10.03 -19.72 -30.72
C SER A 492 -11.47 -19.50 -31.21
N GLN A 493 -12.45 -20.28 -30.71
CA GLN A 493 -13.88 -20.11 -30.98
C GLN A 493 -14.57 -19.14 -30.00
N GLN A 494 -13.88 -18.68 -28.96
CA GLN A 494 -14.41 -17.70 -28.01
C GLN A 494 -14.21 -16.26 -28.50
N VAL A 495 -14.99 -15.33 -27.94
CA VAL A 495 -14.81 -13.89 -28.18
C VAL A 495 -13.38 -13.50 -27.76
N ASP A 496 -12.67 -12.84 -28.67
CA ASP A 496 -11.28 -12.35 -28.52
C ASP A 496 -10.16 -13.42 -28.46
N GLU A 497 -10.38 -14.61 -29.04
CA GLU A 497 -9.34 -15.66 -29.15
C GLU A 497 -8.69 -16.06 -27.80
N GLY A 498 -9.42 -15.85 -26.68
CA GLY A 498 -8.91 -16.10 -25.34
C GLY A 498 -7.90 -15.08 -24.82
N LYS A 499 -7.89 -13.84 -25.32
CA LYS A 499 -7.07 -12.74 -24.79
C LYS A 499 -7.77 -11.92 -23.70
N ASP A 500 -9.01 -12.28 -23.35
CA ASP A 500 -9.80 -11.64 -22.30
C ASP A 500 -9.20 -11.82 -20.88
N LEU A 501 -9.61 -10.94 -19.96
CA LEU A 501 -9.10 -10.90 -18.58
C LEU A 501 -9.30 -12.20 -17.82
N LEU A 502 -10.43 -12.89 -17.99
CA LEU A 502 -10.67 -14.17 -17.33
C LEU A 502 -9.74 -15.26 -17.85
N SER A 503 -9.53 -15.34 -19.17
CA SER A 503 -8.54 -16.26 -19.76
C SER A 503 -7.13 -16.01 -19.23
N LEU A 504 -6.73 -14.74 -19.10
CA LEU A 504 -5.42 -14.36 -18.58
C LEU A 504 -5.27 -14.73 -17.10
N LEU A 505 -6.29 -14.44 -16.28
CA LEU A 505 -6.31 -14.83 -14.86
C LEU A 505 -6.24 -16.34 -14.67
N LEU A 506 -7.01 -17.10 -15.45
CA LEU A 506 -7.02 -18.57 -15.38
C LEU A 506 -5.67 -19.16 -15.80
N ARG A 507 -5.07 -18.68 -16.90
CA ARG A 507 -3.73 -19.12 -17.33
C ARG A 507 -2.66 -18.77 -16.32
N ALA A 508 -2.67 -17.54 -15.79
CA ALA A 508 -1.74 -17.13 -14.74
C ALA A 508 -1.87 -18.05 -13.51
N ASN A 509 -3.09 -18.36 -13.08
CA ASN A 509 -3.32 -19.26 -11.96
C ASN A 509 -2.92 -20.72 -12.23
N ILE A 510 -2.96 -21.18 -13.49
CA ILE A 510 -2.47 -22.52 -13.86
C ILE A 510 -0.94 -22.58 -13.83
N ASN A 511 -0.28 -21.47 -14.18
CA ASN A 511 1.17 -21.41 -14.37
C ASN A 511 1.97 -21.15 -13.08
N VAL A 512 1.33 -20.86 -11.94
CA VAL A 512 1.99 -20.78 -10.63
C VAL A 512 2.07 -22.16 -9.95
N ALA A 513 2.96 -22.29 -8.96
CA ALA A 513 3.11 -23.48 -8.15
C ALA A 513 1.78 -23.87 -7.48
N GLU A 514 1.56 -25.17 -7.21
CA GLU A 514 0.26 -25.67 -6.76
C GLU A 514 -0.17 -25.05 -5.43
N GLU A 515 0.80 -24.78 -4.55
CA GLU A 515 0.68 -24.10 -3.27
C GLU A 515 0.23 -22.63 -3.37
N ASP A 516 0.51 -21.96 -4.50
CA ASP A 516 0.22 -20.54 -4.72
C ASP A 516 -1.01 -20.31 -5.60
N ARG A 517 -1.67 -21.38 -6.05
CA ARG A 517 -2.90 -21.28 -6.84
C ARG A 517 -4.04 -20.71 -5.99
N LEU A 518 -4.72 -19.73 -6.54
CA LEU A 518 -5.98 -19.24 -5.99
C LEU A 518 -7.03 -20.37 -6.05
N PRO A 519 -7.76 -20.61 -4.96
CA PRO A 519 -8.90 -21.51 -4.96
C PRO A 519 -9.97 -21.08 -5.97
N GLU A 520 -10.69 -22.04 -6.57
CA GLU A 520 -11.75 -21.73 -7.54
C GLU A 520 -12.80 -20.76 -6.99
N ALA A 521 -13.17 -20.91 -5.71
CA ALA A 521 -14.11 -20.03 -5.05
C ALA A 521 -13.62 -18.57 -5.04
N GLU A 522 -12.31 -18.35 -4.91
CA GLU A 522 -11.71 -17.02 -4.97
C GLU A 522 -11.71 -16.47 -6.40
N LEU A 523 -11.39 -17.29 -7.41
CA LEU A 523 -11.45 -16.88 -8.81
C LEU A 523 -12.87 -16.48 -9.24
N VAL A 524 -13.88 -17.24 -8.83
CA VAL A 524 -15.30 -16.91 -9.07
C VAL A 524 -15.66 -15.59 -8.38
N ALA A 525 -15.18 -15.37 -7.15
CA ALA A 525 -15.42 -14.13 -6.42
C ALA A 525 -14.74 -12.91 -7.09
N GLN A 526 -13.52 -13.07 -7.61
CA GLN A 526 -12.83 -12.01 -8.35
C GLN A 526 -13.57 -11.67 -9.65
N LEU A 527 -14.05 -12.67 -10.40
CA LEU A 527 -14.89 -12.47 -11.58
C LEU A 527 -16.13 -11.65 -11.24
N SER A 528 -16.89 -12.06 -10.22
CA SER A 528 -18.11 -11.38 -9.80
C SER A 528 -17.82 -9.92 -9.39
N SER A 529 -16.74 -9.71 -8.63
CA SER A 529 -16.30 -8.39 -8.17
C SER A 529 -15.91 -7.47 -9.32
N LEU A 530 -15.17 -7.98 -10.32
CA LEU A 530 -14.75 -7.21 -11.49
C LEU A 530 -15.94 -6.77 -12.34
N VAL A 531 -16.89 -7.69 -12.61
CA VAL A 531 -18.09 -7.36 -13.38
C VAL A 531 -18.93 -6.30 -12.66
N PHE A 532 -19.14 -6.48 -11.36
CA PHE A 532 -19.85 -5.50 -10.54
C PHE A 532 -19.18 -4.12 -10.60
N ALA A 533 -17.87 -4.07 -10.30
CA ALA A 533 -17.12 -2.83 -10.21
C ALA A 533 -17.08 -2.07 -11.55
N ALA A 534 -16.89 -2.78 -12.67
CA ALA A 534 -16.81 -2.19 -14.01
C ALA A 534 -18.18 -1.70 -14.53
N THR A 535 -19.27 -2.38 -14.16
CA THR A 535 -20.61 -2.07 -14.67
C THR A 535 -21.24 -0.87 -13.98
N ASP A 536 -21.32 -0.90 -12.64
CA ASP A 536 -22.14 0.07 -11.92
C ASP A 536 -21.49 1.47 -11.90
N THR A 537 -20.17 1.54 -11.72
CA THR A 537 -19.46 2.81 -11.67
C THR A 537 -19.42 3.53 -13.03
N THR A 538 -19.05 2.83 -14.11
CA THR A 538 -18.91 3.44 -15.44
C THR A 538 -20.26 3.82 -16.03
N SER A 539 -21.31 3.00 -15.84
CA SER A 539 -22.65 3.32 -16.35
C SER A 539 -23.23 4.58 -15.71
N ASN A 540 -23.01 4.79 -14.40
CA ASN A 540 -23.42 6.01 -13.71
C ASN A 540 -22.57 7.23 -14.13
N ALA A 541 -21.26 7.05 -14.38
CA ALA A 541 -20.39 8.10 -14.92
C ALA A 541 -20.85 8.57 -16.31
N LEU A 542 -21.09 7.65 -17.24
CA LEU A 542 -21.60 7.94 -18.58
C LEU A 542 -22.96 8.65 -18.54
N SER A 543 -23.88 8.13 -17.73
CA SER A 543 -25.21 8.71 -17.53
C SER A 543 -25.13 10.14 -17.00
N ARG A 544 -24.21 10.39 -16.06
CA ARG A 544 -23.94 11.73 -15.53
C ARG A 544 -23.42 12.68 -16.60
N ILE A 545 -22.45 12.24 -17.41
CA ILE A 545 -21.88 13.03 -18.51
C ILE A 545 -22.97 13.40 -19.51
N LEU A 546 -23.78 12.43 -19.94
CA LEU A 546 -24.88 12.68 -20.88
C LEU A 546 -25.94 13.62 -20.31
N HIS A 547 -26.26 13.53 -19.01
CA HIS A 547 -27.14 14.48 -18.35
C HIS A 547 -26.56 15.90 -18.32
N LEU A 548 -25.26 16.06 -18.02
CA LEU A 548 -24.58 17.35 -18.02
C LEU A 548 -24.49 17.97 -19.42
N LEU A 549 -24.25 17.15 -20.44
CA LEU A 549 -24.29 17.58 -21.84
C LEU A 549 -25.71 17.93 -22.29
N ALA A 550 -26.75 17.27 -21.75
CA ALA A 550 -28.13 17.65 -22.00
C ALA A 550 -28.49 19.00 -21.36
N LEU A 551 -27.91 19.32 -20.20
CA LEU A 551 -28.01 20.63 -19.55
C LEU A 551 -27.25 21.74 -20.31
N ASN A 552 -26.12 21.41 -20.93
CA ASN A 552 -25.21 22.36 -21.58
C ASN A 552 -25.08 22.06 -23.09
N GLN A 553 -26.09 22.49 -23.85
CA GLN A 553 -26.20 22.19 -25.29
C GLN A 553 -25.07 22.77 -26.14
N ASP A 554 -24.51 23.91 -25.74
CA ASP A 554 -23.35 24.56 -26.35
C ASP A 554 -22.08 23.70 -26.20
N VAL A 555 -21.83 23.17 -24.99
CA VAL A 555 -20.74 22.23 -24.71
C VAL A 555 -20.94 20.93 -25.50
N GLN A 556 -22.16 20.42 -25.56
CA GLN A 556 -22.49 19.23 -26.36
C GLN A 556 -22.20 19.45 -27.84
N GLN A 557 -22.54 20.61 -28.39
CA GLN A 557 -22.28 20.92 -29.80
C GLN A 557 -20.78 21.08 -30.09
N LYS A 558 -20.04 21.73 -29.19
CA LYS A 558 -18.58 21.88 -29.29
C LYS A 558 -17.88 20.52 -29.23
N LEU A 559 -18.27 19.65 -28.31
CA LEU A 559 -17.72 18.30 -28.21
C LEU A 559 -18.07 17.44 -29.43
N ARG A 560 -19.30 17.54 -29.93
CA ARG A 560 -19.69 16.88 -31.18
C ARG A 560 -18.81 17.32 -32.35
N ALA A 561 -18.54 18.62 -32.49
CA ALA A 561 -17.69 19.12 -33.57
C ALA A 561 -16.28 18.52 -33.53
N GLU A 562 -15.63 18.47 -32.35
CA GLU A 562 -14.31 17.84 -32.18
C GLU A 562 -14.35 16.35 -32.57
N ILE A 563 -15.37 15.61 -32.11
CA ILE A 563 -15.53 14.19 -32.41
C ILE A 563 -15.76 13.96 -33.90
N SER A 564 -16.70 14.68 -34.51
CA SER A 564 -17.04 14.51 -35.93
C SER A 564 -15.86 14.86 -36.84
N GLU A 565 -15.09 15.90 -36.52
CA GLU A 565 -13.87 16.27 -37.24
C GLU A 565 -12.80 15.18 -37.16
N ALA A 566 -12.54 14.66 -35.97
CA ALA A 566 -11.54 13.61 -35.78
C ALA A 566 -11.93 12.28 -36.45
N ARG A 567 -13.23 11.93 -36.41
CA ARG A 567 -13.73 10.66 -36.96
C ARG A 567 -13.64 10.61 -38.47
N ASN A 568 -13.97 11.70 -39.14
CA ASN A 568 -14.06 11.77 -40.60
C ASN A 568 -14.83 10.58 -41.24
N GLY A 569 -15.87 10.08 -40.55
CA GLY A 569 -16.69 8.94 -40.99
C GLY A 569 -16.25 7.56 -40.48
N GLU A 570 -15.09 7.43 -39.86
CA GLU A 570 -14.55 6.15 -39.37
C GLU A 570 -14.54 6.08 -37.83
N ASP A 571 -14.19 4.90 -37.31
CA ASP A 571 -13.92 4.71 -35.87
C ASP A 571 -12.52 5.21 -35.53
N LEU A 572 -12.41 5.93 -34.41
CA LEU A 572 -11.13 6.47 -33.94
C LEU A 572 -10.27 5.36 -33.34
N THR A 573 -9.00 5.32 -33.72
CA THR A 573 -7.99 4.47 -33.05
C THR A 573 -7.82 4.85 -31.58
N PHE A 574 -7.20 3.96 -30.79
CA PHE A 574 -6.87 4.22 -29.39
C PHE A 574 -6.14 5.56 -29.21
N ASP A 575 -5.09 5.80 -30.01
CA ASP A 575 -4.25 6.99 -29.87
C ASP A 575 -5.02 8.26 -30.29
N GLN A 576 -5.91 8.19 -31.28
CA GLN A 576 -6.79 9.31 -31.62
C GLN A 576 -7.78 9.63 -30.49
N LEU A 577 -8.47 8.63 -29.95
CA LEU A 577 -9.42 8.80 -28.83
C LEU A 577 -8.75 9.43 -27.61
N MET A 578 -7.56 8.95 -27.27
CA MET A 578 -6.83 9.45 -26.10
C MET A 578 -6.31 10.87 -26.27
N ASN A 579 -6.16 11.34 -27.51
CA ASN A 579 -5.67 12.67 -27.87
C ASN A 579 -6.77 13.67 -28.26
N LEU A 580 -8.05 13.41 -27.93
CA LEU A 580 -9.13 14.39 -28.05
C LEU A 580 -9.19 15.28 -26.80
N PRO A 581 -8.69 16.53 -26.85
CA PRO A 581 -8.50 17.35 -25.65
C PRO A 581 -9.83 17.75 -25.00
N PHE A 582 -10.86 18.10 -25.78
CA PHE A 582 -12.13 18.52 -25.19
C PHE A 582 -12.95 17.35 -24.67
N LEU A 583 -12.95 16.20 -25.36
CA LEU A 583 -13.52 14.96 -24.83
C LEU A 583 -12.87 14.56 -23.50
N ASP A 584 -11.54 14.60 -23.43
CA ASP A 584 -10.80 14.31 -22.19
C ASP A 584 -11.15 15.31 -21.07
N ALA A 585 -11.26 16.59 -21.41
CA ALA A 585 -11.68 17.65 -20.50
C ALA A 585 -13.10 17.44 -19.94
N VAL A 586 -14.06 17.04 -20.79
CA VAL A 586 -15.44 16.71 -20.38
C VAL A 586 -15.46 15.52 -19.42
N CYS A 587 -14.71 14.46 -19.72
CA CYS A 587 -14.60 13.30 -18.84
C CYS A 587 -13.99 13.67 -17.48
N ARG A 588 -12.84 14.37 -17.49
CA ARG A 588 -12.14 14.79 -16.25
C ARG A 588 -13.00 15.69 -15.38
N GLU A 589 -13.64 16.70 -15.95
CA GLU A 589 -14.44 17.63 -15.16
C GLU A 589 -15.69 16.97 -14.57
N SER A 590 -16.32 16.09 -15.35
CA SER A 590 -17.47 15.32 -14.86
C SER A 590 -17.07 14.38 -13.72
N LEU A 591 -15.92 13.69 -13.83
CA LEU A 591 -15.42 12.79 -12.79
C LEU A 591 -14.86 13.52 -11.56
N ARG A 592 -14.35 14.74 -11.73
CA ARG A 592 -13.98 15.61 -10.61
C ARG A 592 -15.24 15.99 -9.84
N LEU A 593 -16.19 16.65 -10.51
CA LEU A 593 -17.35 17.23 -9.85
C LEU A 593 -18.36 16.16 -9.39
N PHE A 594 -18.47 15.04 -10.09
CA PHE A 594 -19.43 13.97 -9.82
C PHE A 594 -18.76 12.59 -9.88
N ALA A 595 -17.83 12.35 -8.95
CA ALA A 595 -17.25 11.02 -8.74
C ALA A 595 -18.38 10.00 -8.46
N PRO A 596 -18.46 8.88 -9.21
CA PRO A 596 -19.48 7.85 -8.96
C PRO A 596 -19.41 7.31 -7.53
N VAL A 597 -18.22 6.96 -7.08
CA VAL A 597 -17.95 6.60 -5.68
C VAL A 597 -17.61 7.86 -4.89
N THR A 598 -18.39 8.15 -3.85
CA THR A 598 -18.31 9.44 -3.14
C THR A 598 -17.41 9.41 -1.90
N PHE A 599 -17.23 8.24 -1.29
CA PHE A 599 -16.33 8.00 -0.17
C PHE A 599 -15.87 6.53 -0.15
N VAL A 600 -14.77 6.25 0.55
CA VAL A 600 -14.31 4.89 0.86
C VAL A 600 -13.84 4.78 2.30
N SER A 601 -13.85 3.59 2.87
CA SER A 601 -13.31 3.33 4.20
C SER A 601 -11.86 2.80 4.15
N ARG A 602 -11.11 3.08 5.21
CA ARG A 602 -9.81 2.50 5.53
C ARG A 602 -9.80 2.15 7.02
N GLU A 603 -9.04 1.15 7.41
CA GLU A 603 -8.82 0.81 8.81
C GLU A 603 -7.32 0.90 9.12
N THR A 604 -6.99 1.56 10.23
CA THR A 604 -5.60 1.66 10.70
C THR A 604 -5.12 0.31 11.23
N ARG A 605 -4.00 -0.19 10.72
CA ARG A 605 -3.43 -1.48 11.16
C ARG A 605 -2.62 -1.39 12.45
N GLN A 606 -2.26 -0.17 12.85
CA GLN A 606 -1.50 0.18 14.05
C GLN A 606 -1.80 1.63 14.42
N ASP A 607 -1.42 2.04 15.62
CA ASP A 607 -1.44 3.44 16.03
C ASP A 607 -0.62 4.26 15.03
N THR A 608 -1.22 5.32 14.52
CA THR A 608 -0.63 6.15 13.47
C THR A 608 -0.85 7.63 13.74
N VAL A 609 0.06 8.45 13.23
CA VAL A 609 -0.07 9.91 13.28
C VAL A 609 -0.42 10.38 11.87
N MET A 610 -1.61 10.94 11.73
CA MET A 610 -2.10 11.50 10.47
C MET A 610 -1.75 13.00 10.43
N PRO A 611 -0.77 13.43 9.60
CA PRO A 611 -0.51 14.84 9.41
C PRO A 611 -1.68 15.50 8.66
N LEU A 612 -1.99 16.73 9.03
CA LEU A 612 -2.99 17.55 8.36
C LEU A 612 -2.30 18.45 7.33
N SER A 613 -2.90 18.57 6.14
CA SER A 613 -2.42 19.49 5.10
C SER A 613 -2.53 20.95 5.52
N GLU A 614 -3.55 21.27 6.32
CA GLU A 614 -3.76 22.57 6.94
C GLU A 614 -4.07 22.36 8.43
N PRO A 615 -3.48 23.17 9.33
CA PRO A 615 -3.76 23.04 10.75
C PRO A 615 -5.21 23.43 11.06
N ILE A 616 -5.80 22.74 12.02
CA ILE A 616 -7.17 23.00 12.51
C ILE A 616 -7.13 23.50 13.95
N HIS A 617 -8.16 24.26 14.38
CA HIS A 617 -8.25 24.69 15.77
C HIS A 617 -8.88 23.60 16.64
N GLY A 618 -8.19 23.23 17.72
CA GLY A 618 -8.72 22.36 18.77
C GLY A 618 -9.79 23.06 19.60
N LYS A 619 -10.49 22.29 20.44
CA LYS A 619 -11.50 22.84 21.38
C LYS A 619 -10.90 23.78 22.42
N ASP A 620 -9.61 23.64 22.67
CA ASP A 620 -8.79 24.47 23.54
C ASP A 620 -8.24 25.73 22.84
N GLY A 621 -8.56 25.93 21.55
CA GLY A 621 -8.09 27.05 20.74
C GLY A 621 -6.68 26.87 20.15
N ASN A 622 -5.99 25.76 20.47
CA ASN A 622 -4.66 25.50 19.95
C ASN A 622 -4.70 25.00 18.50
N LEU A 623 -3.68 25.32 17.71
CA LEU A 623 -3.51 24.79 16.36
C LEU A 623 -3.03 23.33 16.41
N VAL A 624 -3.79 22.45 15.77
CA VAL A 624 -3.49 21.02 15.63
C VAL A 624 -3.00 20.77 14.22
N HIS A 625 -1.77 20.29 14.08
CA HIS A 625 -1.14 19.97 12.79
C HIS A 625 -1.22 18.48 12.43
N GLN A 626 -1.56 17.63 13.38
CA GLN A 626 -1.62 16.19 13.20
C GLN A 626 -2.61 15.56 14.18
N ILE A 627 -3.17 14.42 13.80
CA ILE A 627 -4.13 13.66 14.59
C ILE A 627 -3.55 12.28 14.88
N VAL A 628 -3.47 11.90 16.15
CA VAL A 628 -3.17 10.52 16.54
C VAL A 628 -4.42 9.68 16.30
N VAL A 629 -4.28 8.64 15.49
CA VAL A 629 -5.35 7.71 15.14
C VAL A 629 -4.95 6.33 15.69
N PRO A 630 -5.64 5.83 16.73
CA PRO A 630 -5.37 4.51 17.28
C PRO A 630 -5.56 3.39 16.27
N LYS A 631 -4.89 2.26 16.49
CA LYS A 631 -5.11 1.00 15.77
C LYS A 631 -6.60 0.64 15.72
N ASP A 632 -7.00 -0.04 14.65
CA ASP A 632 -8.36 -0.52 14.39
C ASP A 632 -9.42 0.60 14.28
N THR A 633 -9.00 1.85 14.06
CA THR A 633 -9.90 2.97 13.76
C THR A 633 -10.28 2.98 12.28
N THR A 634 -11.58 3.04 12.01
CA THR A 634 -12.11 3.27 10.65
C THR A 634 -12.02 4.74 10.28
N ILE A 635 -11.35 5.03 9.16
CA ILE A 635 -11.22 6.34 8.53
C ILE A 635 -12.09 6.36 7.27
N ILE A 636 -12.96 7.36 7.14
CA ILE A 636 -13.75 7.61 5.93
C ILE A 636 -13.04 8.66 5.06
N VAL A 637 -12.59 8.24 3.89
CA VAL A 637 -11.95 9.11 2.89
C VAL A 637 -13.03 9.71 2.00
N GLY A 638 -13.30 11.00 2.17
CA GLY A 638 -14.28 11.74 1.37
C GLY A 638 -13.74 12.13 -0.01
N ILE A 639 -13.93 11.28 -1.02
CA ILE A 639 -13.52 11.55 -2.41
C ILE A 639 -14.16 12.85 -2.92
N ARG A 640 -15.48 12.98 -2.72
CA ARG A 640 -16.22 14.18 -3.12
C ARG A 640 -15.70 15.43 -2.41
N GLY A 641 -15.37 15.33 -1.12
CA GLY A 641 -14.81 16.44 -0.34
C GLY A 641 -13.47 16.93 -0.89
N CYS A 642 -12.57 16.00 -1.24
CA CYS A 642 -11.30 16.35 -1.87
C CYS A 642 -11.51 17.02 -3.24
N ASN A 643 -12.39 16.47 -4.08
CA ASN A 643 -12.64 17.02 -5.41
C ASN A 643 -13.44 18.36 -5.39
N HIS A 644 -14.11 18.67 -4.27
CA HIS A 644 -14.91 19.89 -4.07
C HIS A 644 -14.21 20.90 -3.15
N SER A 645 -12.95 20.65 -2.76
CA SER A 645 -12.21 21.57 -1.90
C SER A 645 -11.92 22.88 -2.61
N LYS A 646 -12.50 23.98 -2.11
CA LYS A 646 -12.21 25.35 -2.59
C LYS A 646 -10.73 25.70 -2.45
N ALA A 647 -10.08 25.23 -1.39
CA ALA A 647 -8.64 25.45 -1.18
C ALA A 647 -7.79 24.84 -2.30
N ILE A 648 -8.27 23.75 -2.92
CA ILE A 648 -7.58 23.07 -4.01
C ILE A 648 -8.00 23.65 -5.37
N TRP A 649 -9.31 23.76 -5.62
CA TRP A 649 -9.87 24.01 -6.95
C TRP A 649 -10.31 25.45 -7.21
N GLY A 650 -10.32 26.32 -6.19
CA GLY A 650 -10.77 27.70 -6.28
C GLY A 650 -12.27 27.88 -6.00
N GLU A 651 -12.76 29.11 -6.16
CA GLU A 651 -14.15 29.47 -5.84
C GLU A 651 -15.18 28.89 -6.83
N ASP A 652 -14.81 28.70 -8.09
CA ASP A 652 -15.66 28.10 -9.13
C ASP A 652 -15.72 26.56 -9.06
N VAL A 653 -15.33 25.96 -7.92
CA VAL A 653 -15.19 24.50 -7.75
C VAL A 653 -16.48 23.72 -8.00
N LEU A 654 -17.64 24.31 -7.74
CA LEU A 654 -18.94 23.68 -7.95
C LEU A 654 -19.50 23.89 -9.36
N GLU A 655 -18.86 24.72 -10.18
CA GLU A 655 -19.22 24.90 -11.57
C GLU A 655 -18.68 23.74 -12.41
N TRP A 656 -19.53 23.19 -13.29
CA TRP A 656 -19.10 22.19 -14.26
C TRP A 656 -18.48 22.89 -15.47
N LYS A 657 -17.14 22.94 -15.51
CA LYS A 657 -16.38 23.75 -16.49
C LYS A 657 -15.28 22.92 -17.14
N PRO A 658 -15.56 22.18 -18.23
CA PRO A 658 -14.57 21.36 -18.93
C PRO A 658 -13.33 22.15 -19.36
N GLU A 659 -13.48 23.41 -19.77
CA GLU A 659 -12.40 24.31 -20.18
C GLU A 659 -11.26 24.45 -19.15
N ARG A 660 -11.52 24.14 -17.87
CA ARG A 660 -10.51 24.08 -16.80
C ARG A 660 -9.32 23.19 -17.18
N TRP A 661 -9.56 22.13 -17.94
CA TRP A 661 -8.55 21.14 -18.31
C TRP A 661 -7.82 21.45 -19.62
N LEU A 662 -8.21 22.51 -20.33
CA LEU A 662 -7.56 22.97 -21.57
C LEU A 662 -6.42 23.97 -21.32
N SER A 663 -6.23 24.38 -20.07
CA SER A 663 -5.19 25.30 -19.64
C SER A 663 -4.45 24.74 -18.44
N SER A 664 -3.33 25.35 -18.06
CA SER A 664 -2.60 24.95 -16.86
C SER A 664 -3.48 25.09 -15.62
N LEU A 665 -3.56 24.02 -14.83
CA LEU A 665 -4.33 24.01 -13.59
C LEU A 665 -3.71 24.98 -12.57
N PRO A 666 -4.50 25.53 -11.64
CA PRO A 666 -4.01 26.38 -10.56
C PRO A 666 -2.91 25.70 -9.73
N GLU A 667 -1.95 26.50 -9.23
CA GLU A 667 -0.83 25.98 -8.42
C GLU A 667 -1.32 25.28 -7.15
N SER A 668 -2.46 25.68 -6.60
CA SER A 668 -3.14 25.03 -5.47
C SER A 668 -3.43 23.55 -5.73
N VAL A 669 -3.81 23.17 -6.96
CA VAL A 669 -4.06 21.77 -7.33
C VAL A 669 -2.75 20.97 -7.29
N SER A 670 -1.68 21.53 -7.86
CA SER A 670 -0.36 20.92 -7.91
C SER A 670 0.25 20.78 -6.50
N ASN A 671 0.11 21.81 -5.67
CA ASN A 671 0.65 21.86 -4.31
C ASN A 671 -0.11 20.98 -3.32
N ALA A 672 -1.38 20.68 -3.58
CA ALA A 672 -2.18 19.77 -2.75
C ALA A 672 -1.67 18.32 -2.76
N LYS A 673 -0.87 17.92 -3.78
CA LYS A 673 -0.26 16.57 -3.89
C LYS A 673 -1.26 15.43 -3.70
N VAL A 674 -2.46 15.59 -4.27
CA VAL A 674 -3.52 14.58 -4.21
C VAL A 674 -3.02 13.29 -4.88
N PRO A 675 -3.04 12.13 -4.19
CA PRO A 675 -2.38 10.91 -4.68
C PRO A 675 -3.17 10.17 -5.78
N GLY A 676 -4.09 10.84 -6.47
CA GLY A 676 -5.01 10.24 -7.43
C GLY A 676 -4.31 9.68 -8.68
N VAL A 677 -4.57 8.43 -9.04
CA VAL A 677 -3.95 7.77 -10.22
C VAL A 677 -4.36 8.37 -11.57
N TYR A 678 -5.42 9.16 -11.59
CA TYR A 678 -5.90 9.86 -12.78
C TYR A 678 -6.09 11.34 -12.51
N ALA A 679 -5.35 12.17 -13.25
CA ALA A 679 -5.51 13.63 -13.27
C ALA A 679 -5.42 14.29 -11.87
N ASN A 680 -4.69 13.69 -10.92
CA ASN A 680 -4.65 14.11 -9.51
C ASN A 680 -6.05 14.16 -8.85
N LEU A 681 -6.98 13.32 -9.31
CA LEU A 681 -8.34 13.20 -8.78
C LEU A 681 -8.45 11.98 -7.87
N MET A 682 -9.15 12.13 -6.74
CA MET A 682 -9.42 11.00 -5.84
C MET A 682 -10.47 10.02 -6.39
N THR A 683 -11.09 10.32 -7.55
CA THR A 683 -12.17 9.52 -8.16
C THR A 683 -11.77 8.07 -8.42
N PHE A 684 -10.50 7.82 -8.75
CA PHE A 684 -9.93 6.47 -8.92
C PHE A 684 -8.96 6.08 -7.80
N LEU A 685 -8.95 6.85 -6.69
CA LEU A 685 -8.05 6.70 -5.55
C LEU A 685 -6.56 6.75 -5.92
N GLY A 686 -5.70 6.41 -4.94
CA GLY A 686 -4.25 6.40 -5.03
C GLY A 686 -3.63 5.21 -4.32
N GLY A 687 -2.34 4.96 -4.58
CA GLY A 687 -1.55 3.90 -3.94
C GLY A 687 -1.93 2.48 -4.35
N GLY A 688 -1.53 1.48 -3.54
CA GLY A 688 -1.72 0.04 -3.83
C GLY A 688 -3.17 -0.45 -3.80
N ARG A 689 -4.14 0.42 -3.50
CA ARG A 689 -5.59 0.15 -3.56
C ARG A 689 -6.30 1.15 -4.48
N SER A 690 -5.59 1.69 -5.46
CA SER A 690 -6.18 2.48 -6.54
C SER A 690 -7.04 1.61 -7.45
N CYS A 691 -7.91 2.25 -8.25
CA CYS A 691 -8.76 1.54 -9.19
C CYS A 691 -7.92 0.87 -10.28
N ILE A 692 -7.91 -0.47 -10.30
CA ILE A 692 -7.19 -1.24 -11.31
C ILE A 692 -7.76 -1.03 -12.73
N GLY A 693 -9.08 -0.79 -12.84
CA GLY A 693 -9.80 -0.64 -14.11
C GLY A 693 -9.88 0.78 -14.66
N PHE A 694 -9.13 1.76 -14.13
CA PHE A 694 -9.32 3.17 -14.51
C PHE A 694 -9.08 3.44 -16.00
N LYS A 695 -8.09 2.77 -16.62
CA LYS A 695 -7.81 2.88 -18.06
C LYS A 695 -8.93 2.26 -18.90
N PHE A 696 -9.45 1.11 -18.47
CA PHE A 696 -10.57 0.44 -19.13
C PHE A 696 -11.81 1.35 -19.12
N SER A 697 -12.15 1.91 -17.95
CA SER A 697 -13.27 2.85 -17.80
C SER A 697 -13.10 4.10 -18.67
N GLN A 698 -11.90 4.66 -18.76
CA GLN A 698 -11.62 5.80 -19.65
C GLN A 698 -11.84 5.47 -21.12
N LEU A 699 -11.34 4.33 -21.58
CA LEU A 699 -11.54 3.90 -22.95
C LEU A 699 -13.03 3.68 -23.24
N GLU A 700 -13.74 3.02 -22.33
CA GLU A 700 -15.18 2.77 -22.42
C GLU A 700 -15.95 4.08 -22.53
N MET A 701 -15.69 5.04 -21.63
CA MET A 701 -16.34 6.34 -21.65
C MET A 701 -16.10 7.07 -22.98
N LYS A 702 -14.85 7.10 -23.46
CA LYS A 702 -14.48 7.82 -24.68
C LYS A 702 -15.08 7.20 -25.93
N VAL A 703 -15.09 5.87 -26.05
CA VAL A 703 -15.72 5.17 -27.20
C VAL A 703 -17.23 5.37 -27.18
N ALA A 704 -17.88 5.21 -26.02
CA ALA A 704 -19.32 5.42 -25.90
C ALA A 704 -19.71 6.85 -26.29
N LEU A 705 -19.02 7.87 -25.74
CA LEU A 705 -19.31 9.26 -26.04
C LEU A 705 -19.00 9.62 -27.50
N SER A 706 -17.92 9.10 -28.09
CA SER A 706 -17.55 9.39 -29.49
C SER A 706 -18.57 8.87 -30.51
N VAL A 707 -19.24 7.76 -30.21
CA VAL A 707 -20.29 7.21 -31.08
C VAL A 707 -21.63 7.86 -30.81
N LEU A 708 -22.02 7.99 -29.54
CA LEU A 708 -23.33 8.51 -29.18
C LEU A 708 -23.50 9.98 -29.53
N LEU A 709 -22.48 10.82 -29.31
CA LEU A 709 -22.58 12.26 -29.60
C LEU A 709 -22.49 12.59 -31.09
N ASP A 710 -21.83 11.75 -31.89
CA ASP A 710 -21.84 11.86 -33.36
C ASP A 710 -23.21 11.46 -33.96
N SER A 711 -23.92 10.55 -33.30
CA SER A 711 -25.18 9.97 -33.81
C SER A 711 -26.43 10.66 -33.27
N PHE A 712 -26.39 11.16 -32.05
CA PHE A 712 -27.56 11.65 -31.32
C PHE A 712 -27.35 13.01 -30.67
N LYS A 713 -28.46 13.73 -30.53
CA LYS A 713 -28.60 14.88 -29.66
C LYS A 713 -29.36 14.47 -28.41
N PHE A 714 -28.81 14.81 -27.25
CA PHE A 714 -29.42 14.58 -25.94
C PHE A 714 -29.95 15.90 -25.38
N SER A 715 -31.17 15.89 -24.85
CA SER A 715 -31.81 17.05 -24.22
C SER A 715 -32.60 16.60 -22.99
N LEU A 716 -32.90 17.53 -22.09
CA LEU A 716 -33.70 17.22 -20.91
C LEU A 716 -35.12 16.75 -21.31
N SER A 717 -35.65 15.81 -20.55
CA SER A 717 -37.08 15.52 -20.54
C SER A 717 -37.83 16.53 -19.66
N ASN A 718 -39.15 16.42 -19.57
CA ASN A 718 -39.97 17.24 -18.66
C ASN A 718 -39.96 16.70 -17.22
N LYS A 719 -39.15 15.68 -16.92
CA LYS A 719 -39.08 15.02 -15.62
C LYS A 719 -37.99 15.65 -14.77
N ASP A 720 -38.28 15.79 -13.48
CA ASP A 720 -37.29 16.25 -12.51
C ASP A 720 -36.32 15.11 -12.16
N ILE A 721 -35.03 15.36 -12.28
CA ILE A 721 -33.97 14.36 -12.08
C ILE A 721 -33.19 14.69 -10.82
N VAL A 722 -33.25 13.79 -9.84
CA VAL A 722 -32.48 13.89 -8.60
C VAL A 722 -31.36 12.86 -8.65
N TRP A 723 -30.18 13.25 -8.19
CA TRP A 723 -29.05 12.33 -8.06
C TRP A 723 -28.77 12.02 -6.59
N ASN A 724 -28.98 10.77 -6.23
CA ASN A 724 -28.92 10.31 -4.86
C ASN A 724 -27.49 10.04 -4.43
N LEU A 725 -27.21 10.33 -3.16
CA LEU A 725 -25.95 10.01 -2.52
C LEU A 725 -26.00 8.57 -2.01
N ALA A 726 -25.13 7.72 -2.51
CA ALA A 726 -24.94 6.35 -2.05
C ALA A 726 -23.49 5.93 -2.25
N GLY A 727 -23.18 4.64 -2.01
CA GLY A 727 -21.85 4.07 -2.31
C GLY A 727 -21.43 4.34 -3.76
N VAL A 728 -22.38 4.19 -4.69
CA VAL A 728 -22.29 4.70 -6.06
C VAL A 728 -23.49 5.63 -6.28
N SER A 729 -23.26 6.87 -6.72
CA SER A 729 -24.35 7.83 -6.97
C SER A 729 -25.17 7.42 -8.21
N TYR A 730 -26.49 7.51 -8.10
CA TYR A 730 -27.45 7.13 -9.15
C TYR A 730 -28.59 8.16 -9.30
N PRO A 731 -29.18 8.30 -10.51
CA PRO A 731 -30.29 9.21 -10.75
C PRO A 731 -31.66 8.54 -10.51
N THR A 732 -32.65 9.33 -10.09
CA THR A 732 -34.06 8.96 -9.97
C THR A 732 -34.96 10.05 -10.55
N VAL A 733 -36.18 9.68 -10.94
CA VAL A 733 -37.22 10.64 -11.31
C VAL A 733 -37.91 11.14 -10.05
N GLY A 734 -37.61 12.39 -9.68
CA GLY A 734 -38.04 13.01 -8.43
C GLY A 734 -37.30 12.52 -7.18
N ALA A 735 -37.51 13.22 -6.06
CA ALA A 735 -36.81 12.99 -4.79
C ALA A 735 -37.38 11.83 -3.95
N VAL A 736 -38.55 11.29 -4.32
CA VAL A 736 -39.28 10.26 -3.54
C VAL A 736 -39.15 8.87 -4.16
N SER A 737 -38.74 8.77 -5.42
CA SER A 737 -38.57 7.48 -6.09
C SER A 737 -37.24 6.83 -5.69
N ASP A 738 -37.30 5.55 -5.33
CA ASP A 738 -36.11 4.72 -5.09
C ASP A 738 -35.67 3.95 -6.35
N GLU A 739 -36.40 4.05 -7.46
CA GLU A 739 -36.10 3.35 -8.71
C GLU A 739 -35.09 4.13 -9.58
N PRO A 740 -33.88 3.60 -9.82
CA PRO A 740 -32.88 4.30 -10.62
C PRO A 740 -33.31 4.46 -12.07
N SER A 741 -33.37 5.70 -12.57
CA SER A 741 -33.78 6.01 -13.93
C SER A 741 -33.27 7.39 -14.38
N LEU A 742 -32.86 7.50 -15.66
CA LEU A 742 -32.46 8.77 -16.26
C LEU A 742 -33.13 8.96 -17.64
N PRO A 743 -34.40 9.37 -17.68
CA PRO A 743 -35.09 9.67 -18.92
C PRO A 743 -34.58 10.98 -19.53
N LEU A 744 -33.91 10.89 -20.68
CA LEU A 744 -33.53 12.03 -21.51
C LEU A 744 -34.27 12.00 -22.84
N LYS A 745 -34.51 13.16 -23.43
CA LYS A 745 -35.01 13.26 -24.80
C LYS A 745 -33.84 13.04 -25.76
N VAL A 746 -33.96 12.02 -26.60
CA VAL A 746 -32.93 11.63 -27.58
C VAL A 746 -33.48 11.83 -28.99
N GLU A 747 -32.68 12.46 -29.84
CA GLU A 747 -32.98 12.75 -31.24
C GLU A 747 -31.82 12.30 -32.12
N ALA A 748 -32.11 11.55 -33.18
CA ALA A 748 -31.08 11.16 -34.15
C ALA A 748 -30.69 12.34 -35.05
N ILE A 749 -29.39 12.48 -35.33
CA ILE A 749 -28.87 13.55 -36.18
C ILE A 749 -29.06 13.18 -37.65
N ALA A 750 -29.69 14.08 -38.41
CA ALA A 750 -29.97 13.87 -39.83
C ALA A 750 -28.68 13.64 -40.65
N GLY A 751 -28.71 12.68 -41.58
CA GLY A 751 -27.57 12.32 -42.45
C GLY A 751 -26.64 11.24 -41.89
N LYS A 752 -26.68 10.95 -40.58
CA LYS A 752 -25.90 9.89 -39.93
C LYS A 752 -26.66 8.56 -39.76
N MET A 753 -27.93 8.53 -40.17
CA MET A 753 -28.82 7.36 -40.04
C MET A 753 -28.76 6.36 -41.21
N ASN A 754 -28.13 6.72 -42.34
CA ASN A 754 -28.10 5.87 -43.54
C ASN A 754 -26.98 4.82 -43.56
N GLU A 755 -26.13 4.77 -42.52
CA GLU A 755 -25.02 3.81 -42.38
C GLU A 755 -25.27 2.75 -41.28
N ALA A 756 -26.51 2.66 -40.76
CA ALA A 756 -26.86 1.78 -39.65
C ALA A 756 -27.25 0.36 -40.08
#